data_AF-A0A2N1D6Q7-F1
#
_entry.id   AF-A0A2N1D6Q7-F1
#
_cell.length_a   1.000
_cell.length_b   1.000
_cell.length_c   1.000
_cell.angle_alpha   90.00
_cell.angle_beta   90.00
_cell.angle_gamma   90.00
#
_symmetry.space_group_name_H-M   'P 1'
#
loop_
_entity.id
_entity.type
_entity.pdbx_description
1 polymer ?
#
loop_
_entity_poly.entity_id
_entity_poly.type
_entity_poly.pdbx_seq_one_letter_code
_entity_poly.pdbx_strand_id
1 'polypeptide(L)'
;MLKPFYTSLLVSSLLLAIGLGVAVPSYATVSIIHGKTIIPAGNATSDKDLTIRNEKLAFSLAVGSAPPWGVARGCIVDIANVTADGSLSNDRVAFADFIPNNWSSWPTTYQTVDIIKDSQDEAIVKVTRDFGKVVISTLYSLASGSDRIHVKTTMTNEGEALVDMLSGYTLWPDAGFKFAVPGYAGKDQAVIHNPISDRFVGYDADWAIALHAPYMTELKSKSRDLYTKHTLKKSETMSFEGDYQVLASGDISPVVRAEIERKNLQSGTLTGSVKTQQDKFVNQPAVVVLKEGVPYIWVIGENGQYHLDLPVGDYQVYAAGKGYSDSTKHDISIQHNVSQTLSFGDLMAPGEVNIQVTDAQTTSALDAKIQIEKGNTPLIEFFGATTFFTELVPVGHAKFTLAPGDYQLKISAGGGFVAKPVLIDASIIPNKTTSLVSAIPVSTYPTQQGWYAGDLHHHADVLEGSTSAEYLVRSQLAAGLNVTFVSDHDSTKNHEAIKKLSDKRGVPFIPSIEISPSWGHFNVFPVEIGAQLAVDPGVDDIHSIIQDARRIGATVVASNHPYIPYGYLSSLEKNTAPGGFDPSIDLIEINSEVDYMQAVEKARQLWSEGLPYYYTAGSDTHDVWNETSGHNRMFVYTASKPNAKAFAQAMKNGRSYASFGPVIYPKNVMFGDTLKLAANQSQSIRFDLLSVNGLKSVQLIGNDGVISEQTLSGDKVSVAFEVPQTSGWVSLVVEDTKTHKAFSNPIWLKMVDKNIF
;
A
#
# COMPACT_ATOMS: atom_id res chain seq x y z
N MET A 1 32.05 -76.50 -31.70
CA MET A 1 31.02 -77.36 -31.09
C MET A 1 29.67 -76.79 -31.48
N LEU A 2 29.06 -77.28 -32.58
CA LEU A 2 27.89 -78.19 -32.59
C LEU A 2 26.64 -77.54 -31.94
N LYS A 3 25.82 -76.74 -32.67
CA LYS A 3 24.60 -77.11 -33.47
C LYS A 3 23.37 -77.49 -32.59
N PRO A 4 22.08 -77.37 -33.02
CA PRO A 4 21.52 -76.63 -34.18
C PRO A 4 20.01 -76.15 -34.12
N PHE A 5 19.52 -75.58 -35.25
CA PHE A 5 18.16 -75.59 -35.89
C PHE A 5 16.92 -75.13 -35.07
N TYR A 6 16.02 -74.26 -35.56
CA TYR A 6 15.10 -74.50 -36.69
C TYR A 6 14.54 -73.21 -37.34
N THR A 7 14.29 -73.36 -38.64
CA THR A 7 13.53 -72.55 -39.61
C THR A 7 12.03 -72.36 -39.28
N SER A 8 11.45 -71.21 -39.66
CA SER A 8 10.11 -71.13 -40.29
C SER A 8 9.81 -69.70 -40.81
N LEU A 9 9.57 -69.56 -42.11
CA LEU A 9 8.86 -68.43 -42.73
C LEU A 9 7.37 -68.50 -42.37
N LEU A 10 6.70 -67.35 -42.15
CA LEU A 10 5.53 -66.92 -42.96
C LEU A 10 4.94 -65.59 -42.46
N VAL A 11 4.89 -64.63 -43.39
CA VAL A 11 3.82 -63.66 -43.70
C VAL A 11 2.89 -63.20 -42.57
N SER A 12 2.86 -61.88 -42.29
CA SER A 12 1.63 -61.14 -41.95
C SER A 12 1.81 -59.62 -42.09
N SER A 13 1.16 -59.08 -43.12
CA SER A 13 0.31 -57.88 -43.11
C SER A 13 0.69 -56.71 -42.20
N LEU A 14 1.32 -55.68 -42.77
CA LEU A 14 1.35 -54.33 -42.17
C LEU A 14 -0.05 -53.70 -42.28
N LEU A 15 -0.83 -53.76 -41.19
CA LEU A 15 -2.03 -52.95 -41.00
C LEU A 15 -1.61 -51.59 -40.46
N LEU A 16 -1.70 -50.57 -41.32
CA LEU A 16 -1.54 -49.17 -40.99
C LEU A 16 -2.75 -48.72 -40.16
N ALA A 17 -2.66 -48.82 -38.83
CA ALA A 17 -3.67 -48.26 -37.94
C ALA A 17 -3.36 -46.77 -37.72
N ILE A 18 -4.08 -45.91 -38.44
CA ILE A 18 -4.20 -44.48 -38.16
C ILE A 18 -4.92 -44.36 -36.82
N GLY A 19 -4.16 -44.22 -35.74
CA GLY A 19 -4.67 -43.81 -34.44
C GLY A 19 -4.95 -42.31 -34.47
N LEU A 20 -6.13 -41.92 -34.94
CA LEU A 20 -6.74 -40.65 -34.59
C LEU A 20 -7.07 -40.71 -33.09
N GLY A 21 -6.07 -40.44 -32.26
CA GLY A 21 -6.27 -40.12 -30.86
C GLY A 21 -7.00 -38.79 -30.80
N VAL A 22 -8.33 -38.86 -30.69
CA VAL A 22 -9.11 -37.72 -30.20
C VAL A 22 -8.61 -37.49 -28.77
N ALA A 23 -7.76 -36.48 -28.60
CA ALA A 23 -7.45 -35.95 -27.29
C ALA A 23 -8.76 -35.41 -26.74
N VAL A 24 -9.42 -36.18 -25.87
CA VAL A 24 -10.52 -35.66 -25.06
C VAL A 24 -9.89 -34.58 -24.18
N PRO A 25 -10.32 -33.31 -24.28
CA PRO A 25 -9.86 -32.30 -23.34
C PRO A 25 -10.28 -32.81 -21.96
N SER A 26 -9.30 -33.08 -21.10
CA SER A 26 -9.56 -33.24 -19.67
C SER A 26 -9.95 -31.86 -19.17
N TYR A 27 -11.22 -31.48 -19.34
CA TYR A 27 -11.76 -30.28 -18.72
C TYR A 27 -11.58 -30.45 -17.21
N ALA A 28 -10.75 -29.60 -16.61
CA ALA A 28 -10.57 -29.64 -15.16
C ALA A 28 -11.94 -29.37 -14.54
N THR A 29 -12.41 -30.34 -13.77
CA THR A 29 -13.74 -30.35 -13.15
C THR A 29 -13.83 -29.24 -12.10
N VAL A 30 -14.96 -28.52 -12.04
CA VAL A 30 -15.22 -27.62 -10.91
C VAL A 30 -15.19 -28.43 -9.61
N SER A 31 -14.52 -27.90 -8.59
CA SER A 31 -14.38 -28.61 -7.31
C SER A 31 -14.26 -27.67 -6.13
N ILE A 32 -14.79 -28.10 -4.98
CA ILE A 32 -14.51 -27.52 -3.67
C ILE A 32 -13.52 -28.43 -2.92
N ILE A 33 -12.41 -27.86 -2.48
CA ILE A 33 -11.36 -28.54 -1.73
C ILE A 33 -11.40 -28.02 -0.29
N HIS A 34 -11.50 -28.93 0.68
CA HIS A 34 -11.47 -28.61 2.09
C HIS A 34 -10.04 -28.61 2.64
N GLY A 35 -9.76 -27.69 3.56
CA GLY A 35 -8.50 -27.57 4.25
C GLY A 35 -7.67 -26.41 3.74
N LYS A 36 -6.37 -26.46 4.05
CA LYS A 36 -5.42 -25.42 3.65
C LYS A 36 -5.43 -25.23 2.14
N THR A 37 -5.31 -23.99 1.73
CA THR A 37 -5.26 -23.59 0.33
C THR A 37 -4.15 -24.33 -0.41
N ILE A 38 -4.48 -24.75 -1.63
CA ILE A 38 -3.49 -25.29 -2.58
C ILE A 38 -2.85 -24.18 -3.42
N ILE A 39 -3.29 -22.93 -3.24
CA ILE A 39 -2.73 -21.76 -3.93
C ILE A 39 -1.35 -21.45 -3.32
N PRO A 40 -0.27 -21.46 -4.12
CA PRO A 40 1.05 -21.07 -3.66
C PRO A 40 1.05 -19.66 -3.03
N ALA A 41 1.73 -19.54 -1.89
CA ALA A 41 1.79 -18.30 -1.08
C ALA A 41 0.43 -17.79 -0.55
N GLY A 42 -0.63 -18.59 -0.61
CA GLY A 42 -1.94 -18.22 -0.07
C GLY A 42 -1.98 -18.14 1.46
N ASN A 43 -2.88 -17.30 1.95
CA ASN A 43 -3.14 -16.94 3.33
C ASN A 43 -4.23 -17.79 4.00
N ALA A 44 -5.02 -18.56 3.23
CA ALA A 44 -5.93 -19.56 3.78
C ALA A 44 -5.17 -20.83 4.24
N THR A 45 -4.65 -20.81 5.46
CA THR A 45 -3.74 -21.79 6.06
C THR A 45 -4.37 -22.78 7.06
N SER A 46 -5.69 -22.77 7.23
CA SER A 46 -6.42 -23.58 8.22
C SER A 46 -7.05 -24.83 7.61
N ASP A 47 -7.16 -25.90 8.40
CA ASP A 47 -7.82 -27.13 7.98
C ASP A 47 -9.35 -27.00 7.80
N LYS A 48 -9.91 -25.82 8.12
CA LYS A 48 -11.33 -25.48 7.90
C LYS A 48 -11.59 -24.66 6.64
N ASP A 49 -10.54 -24.16 5.99
CA ASP A 49 -10.68 -23.29 4.82
C ASP A 49 -11.22 -24.08 3.61
N LEU A 50 -11.65 -23.33 2.59
CA LEU A 50 -12.20 -23.89 1.35
C LEU A 50 -11.48 -23.26 0.16
N THR A 51 -10.97 -24.08 -0.76
CA THR A 51 -10.52 -23.63 -2.09
C THR A 51 -11.50 -24.09 -3.16
N ILE A 52 -12.05 -23.15 -3.93
CA ILE A 52 -12.94 -23.41 -5.05
C ILE A 52 -12.16 -23.15 -6.34
N ARG A 53 -12.23 -24.09 -7.30
CA ARG A 53 -11.48 -23.97 -8.56
C ARG A 53 -12.27 -24.50 -9.75
N ASN A 54 -11.89 -24.01 -10.93
CA ASN A 54 -12.23 -24.60 -12.23
C ASN A 54 -10.95 -24.71 -13.09
N GLU A 55 -11.05 -24.67 -14.41
CA GLU A 55 -9.92 -24.71 -15.34
C GLU A 55 -9.27 -23.35 -15.64
N LYS A 56 -9.83 -22.25 -15.14
CA LYS A 56 -9.36 -20.87 -15.39
C LYS A 56 -8.78 -20.22 -14.14
N LEU A 57 -9.39 -20.45 -12.98
CA LEU A 57 -9.02 -19.82 -11.72
C LEU A 57 -9.28 -20.72 -10.51
N ALA A 58 -8.66 -20.34 -9.40
CA ALA A 58 -8.96 -20.83 -8.07
C ALA A 58 -9.06 -19.65 -7.09
N PHE A 59 -9.89 -19.77 -6.07
CA PHE A 59 -9.95 -18.82 -4.96
C PHE A 59 -10.21 -19.55 -3.64
N SER A 60 -9.77 -18.96 -2.53
CA SER A 60 -9.94 -19.56 -1.21
C SER A 60 -10.69 -18.67 -0.25
N LEU A 61 -11.61 -19.27 0.51
CA LEU A 61 -12.35 -18.66 1.60
C LEU A 61 -11.68 -18.96 2.94
N ALA A 62 -11.29 -17.92 3.68
CA ALA A 62 -10.68 -18.04 5.01
C ALA A 62 -11.74 -18.32 6.09
N VAL A 63 -12.13 -19.59 6.25
CA VAL A 63 -13.15 -20.01 7.22
C VAL A 63 -12.55 -20.24 8.60
N GLY A 64 -11.35 -20.82 8.67
CA GLY A 64 -10.59 -21.00 9.90
C GLY A 64 -9.43 -20.02 10.03
N SER A 65 -8.79 -19.66 8.91
CA SER A 65 -7.70 -18.69 8.91
C SER A 65 -8.15 -17.31 9.33
N ALA A 66 -7.24 -16.53 9.90
CA ALA A 66 -7.46 -15.13 10.21
C ALA A 66 -7.34 -14.31 8.91
N PRO A 67 -8.40 -13.62 8.46
CA PRO A 67 -8.28 -12.65 7.39
C PRO A 67 -7.41 -11.45 7.79
N PRO A 68 -6.82 -10.73 6.81
CA PRO A 68 -6.08 -9.51 7.10
C PRO A 68 -6.95 -8.41 7.72
N TRP A 69 -6.32 -7.49 8.44
CA TRP A 69 -6.98 -6.36 9.12
C TRP A 69 -8.14 -6.78 10.05
N GLY A 70 -8.10 -8.01 10.56
CA GLY A 70 -9.05 -8.55 11.52
C GLY A 70 -10.51 -8.55 11.04
N VAL A 71 -10.73 -8.56 9.71
CA VAL A 71 -12.08 -8.64 9.14
C VAL A 71 -12.71 -10.01 9.37
N ALA A 72 -14.04 -10.08 9.25
CA ALA A 72 -14.79 -11.29 9.53
C ALA A 72 -14.46 -12.43 8.57
N ARG A 73 -14.19 -13.62 9.14
CA ARG A 73 -13.92 -14.88 8.44
C ARG A 73 -14.95 -15.23 7.37
N GLY A 74 -14.49 -15.95 6.35
CA GLY A 74 -15.28 -16.41 5.19
C GLY A 74 -15.22 -15.45 4.01
N CYS A 75 -14.23 -14.56 3.99
CA CYS A 75 -13.85 -13.73 2.86
C CYS A 75 -12.87 -14.45 1.93
N ILE A 76 -12.74 -13.94 0.71
CA ILE A 76 -11.67 -14.37 -0.20
C ILE A 76 -10.37 -13.75 0.27
N VAL A 77 -9.38 -14.60 0.57
CA VAL A 77 -8.01 -14.18 0.93
C VAL A 77 -6.98 -14.68 -0.05
N ASP A 78 -7.36 -15.56 -0.99
CA ASP A 78 -6.49 -16.01 -2.06
C ASP A 78 -7.23 -16.02 -3.40
N ILE A 79 -6.56 -15.58 -4.47
CA ILE A 79 -7.00 -15.77 -5.87
C ILE A 79 -5.79 -16.11 -6.73
N ALA A 80 -5.91 -17.17 -7.52
CA ALA A 80 -4.89 -17.59 -8.47
C ALA A 80 -5.48 -17.94 -9.85
N ASN A 81 -4.65 -17.79 -10.87
CA ASN A 81 -4.92 -18.33 -12.20
C ASN A 81 -4.60 -19.82 -12.23
N VAL A 82 -5.35 -20.55 -13.04
CA VAL A 82 -4.99 -21.92 -13.44
C VAL A 82 -4.16 -21.82 -14.72
N THR A 83 -2.93 -22.31 -14.68
CA THR A 83 -2.02 -22.31 -15.84
C THR A 83 -2.42 -23.39 -16.84
N ALA A 84 -1.86 -23.33 -18.05
CA ALA A 84 -2.20 -24.25 -19.14
C ALA A 84 -1.93 -25.74 -18.81
N ASP A 85 -0.99 -26.02 -17.91
CA ASP A 85 -0.68 -27.36 -17.39
C ASP A 85 -1.54 -27.76 -16.16
N GLY A 86 -2.45 -26.88 -15.72
CA GLY A 86 -3.38 -27.10 -14.61
C GLY A 86 -2.82 -26.78 -13.22
N SER A 87 -1.59 -26.26 -13.12
CA SER A 87 -1.04 -25.73 -11.87
C SER A 87 -1.65 -24.37 -11.51
N LEU A 88 -1.39 -23.88 -10.30
CA LEU A 88 -1.87 -22.58 -9.83
C LEU A 88 -0.74 -21.57 -9.79
N SER A 89 -1.00 -20.34 -10.22
CA SER A 89 -0.11 -19.21 -9.97
C SER A 89 -0.06 -18.88 -8.47
N ASN A 90 0.90 -18.04 -8.07
CA ASN A 90 0.88 -17.48 -6.71
C ASN A 90 -0.40 -16.68 -6.48
N ASP A 91 -0.78 -16.57 -5.21
CA ASP A 91 -1.82 -15.65 -4.76
C ASP A 91 -1.58 -14.22 -5.25
N ARG A 92 -2.69 -13.53 -5.56
CA ARG A 92 -2.73 -12.19 -6.15
C ARG A 92 -3.56 -11.21 -5.34
N VAL A 93 -4.23 -11.62 -4.26
CA VAL A 93 -5.03 -10.73 -3.43
C VAL A 93 -4.64 -10.84 -1.97
N ALA A 94 -4.56 -9.70 -1.30
CA ALA A 94 -4.62 -9.66 0.16
C ALA A 94 -6.06 -9.95 0.61
N PHE A 95 -7.05 -9.37 -0.10
CA PHE A 95 -8.46 -9.48 0.27
C PHE A 95 -9.39 -9.13 -0.90
N ALA A 96 -10.51 -9.86 -0.99
CA ALA A 96 -11.61 -9.54 -1.89
C ALA A 96 -12.96 -9.98 -1.32
N ASP A 97 -13.73 -9.05 -0.76
CA ASP A 97 -15.07 -9.35 -0.24
C ASP A 97 -15.92 -8.09 -0.05
N PHE A 98 -17.16 -8.29 0.39
CA PHE A 98 -18.10 -7.29 0.82
C PHE A 98 -17.71 -6.68 2.16
N ILE A 99 -17.61 -5.36 2.19
CA ILE A 99 -17.36 -4.59 3.41
C ILE A 99 -18.63 -3.82 3.80
N PRO A 100 -19.15 -4.03 5.03
CA PRO A 100 -20.24 -3.22 5.55
C PRO A 100 -19.70 -1.87 6.05
N ASN A 101 -20.37 -0.79 5.63
CA ASN A 101 -20.19 0.53 6.21
C ASN A 101 -18.73 1.06 6.23
N ASN A 102 -18.06 1.07 5.07
CA ASN A 102 -16.76 1.72 4.85
C ASN A 102 -15.69 1.34 5.88
N TRP A 103 -15.36 0.05 5.93
CA TRP A 103 -14.34 -0.53 6.82
C TRP A 103 -14.57 -0.20 8.30
N SER A 104 -15.81 0.06 8.73
CA SER A 104 -16.10 0.30 10.15
C SER A 104 -15.75 -0.92 11.00
N SER A 105 -15.51 -0.68 12.30
CA SER A 105 -15.22 -1.73 13.28
C SER A 105 -16.15 -2.93 13.14
N TRP A 106 -15.60 -4.10 12.83
CA TRP A 106 -16.36 -5.31 12.54
C TRP A 106 -15.94 -6.53 13.39
N PRO A 107 -15.99 -6.43 14.73
CA PRO A 107 -15.89 -7.62 15.57
C PRO A 107 -17.12 -8.51 15.32
N THR A 108 -16.89 -9.70 14.78
CA THR A 108 -17.94 -10.70 14.52
C THR A 108 -18.15 -11.58 15.74
N THR A 109 -19.42 -11.94 16.01
CA THR A 109 -19.78 -12.90 17.07
C THR A 109 -20.05 -14.30 16.52
N TYR A 110 -20.36 -14.42 15.23
CA TYR A 110 -20.50 -15.71 14.57
C TYR A 110 -20.24 -15.68 13.06
N GLN A 111 -19.94 -16.85 12.53
CA GLN A 111 -19.84 -17.13 11.09
C GLN A 111 -20.39 -18.54 10.82
N THR A 112 -21.15 -18.71 9.73
CA THR A 112 -21.54 -20.02 9.20
C THR A 112 -21.21 -20.15 7.73
N VAL A 113 -20.89 -21.37 7.29
CA VAL A 113 -20.55 -21.69 5.90
C VAL A 113 -21.39 -22.88 5.45
N ASP A 114 -22.15 -22.70 4.36
CA ASP A 114 -22.99 -23.72 3.75
C ASP A 114 -22.54 -23.97 2.31
N ILE A 115 -22.20 -25.22 1.97
CA ILE A 115 -21.99 -25.62 0.57
C ILE A 115 -23.36 -25.89 -0.04
N ILE A 116 -23.82 -24.98 -0.89
CA ILE A 116 -25.15 -25.04 -1.52
C ILE A 116 -25.10 -25.97 -2.75
N LYS A 117 -23.99 -25.93 -3.48
CA LYS A 117 -23.78 -26.77 -4.67
C LYS A 117 -22.29 -27.11 -4.82
N ASP A 118 -22.02 -28.38 -5.11
CA ASP A 118 -20.70 -28.90 -5.47
C ASP A 118 -20.90 -29.94 -6.58
N SER A 119 -20.72 -29.51 -7.83
CA SER A 119 -20.88 -30.35 -9.01
C SER A 119 -19.81 -30.02 -10.05
N GLN A 120 -19.66 -30.90 -11.04
CA GLN A 120 -18.69 -30.74 -12.12
C GLN A 120 -18.85 -29.43 -12.92
N ASP A 121 -20.07 -28.89 -12.99
CA ASP A 121 -20.39 -27.71 -13.78
C ASP A 121 -20.36 -26.41 -12.97
N GLU A 122 -20.51 -26.49 -11.63
CA GLU A 122 -20.70 -25.31 -10.78
C GLU A 122 -20.52 -25.65 -9.28
N ALA A 123 -19.88 -24.72 -8.57
CA ALA A 123 -19.76 -24.68 -7.12
C ALA A 123 -20.43 -23.40 -6.57
N ILE A 124 -21.19 -23.52 -5.49
CA ILE A 124 -21.84 -22.41 -4.79
C ILE A 124 -21.64 -22.57 -3.28
N VAL A 125 -20.98 -21.60 -2.66
CA VAL A 125 -20.75 -21.54 -1.21
C VAL A 125 -21.43 -20.30 -0.63
N LYS A 126 -22.19 -20.47 0.45
CA LYS A 126 -22.82 -19.39 1.21
C LYS A 126 -22.07 -19.16 2.50
N VAL A 127 -21.71 -17.91 2.79
CA VAL A 127 -21.11 -17.48 4.06
C VAL A 127 -22.07 -16.50 4.73
N THR A 128 -22.44 -16.76 5.99
CA THR A 128 -23.28 -15.85 6.80
C THR A 128 -22.51 -15.35 8.01
N ARG A 129 -22.56 -14.03 8.26
CA ARG A 129 -21.83 -13.30 9.32
C ARG A 129 -22.73 -12.26 9.96
N ASP A 130 -22.39 -11.82 11.16
CA ASP A 130 -22.99 -10.64 11.78
C ASP A 130 -22.13 -9.38 11.64
N PHE A 131 -22.78 -8.24 11.43
CA PHE A 131 -22.23 -6.90 11.63
C PHE A 131 -23.12 -6.17 12.64
N GLY A 132 -22.80 -6.31 13.93
CA GLY A 132 -23.65 -5.83 15.02
C GLY A 132 -25.02 -6.52 15.03
N LYS A 133 -26.07 -5.81 14.61
CA LYS A 133 -27.44 -6.36 14.46
C LYS A 133 -27.86 -6.58 13.01
N VAL A 134 -26.91 -6.56 12.08
CA VAL A 134 -27.16 -6.86 10.66
C VAL A 134 -26.63 -8.24 10.33
N VAL A 135 -27.46 -9.07 9.72
CA VAL A 135 -27.05 -10.36 9.14
C VAL A 135 -26.56 -10.13 7.71
N ILE A 136 -25.33 -10.52 7.43
CA ILE A 136 -24.71 -10.44 6.10
C ILE A 136 -24.56 -11.85 5.56
N SER A 137 -25.13 -12.12 4.38
CA SER A 137 -25.05 -13.42 3.71
C SER A 137 -24.50 -13.25 2.30
N THR A 138 -23.33 -13.82 2.03
CA THR A 138 -22.65 -13.77 0.73
C THR A 138 -22.65 -15.13 0.07
N LEU A 139 -23.09 -15.20 -1.19
CA LEU A 139 -22.97 -16.35 -2.08
C LEU A 139 -21.78 -16.13 -2.99
N TYR A 140 -20.88 -17.12 -3.05
CA TYR A 140 -19.78 -17.21 -4.01
C TYR A 140 -20.06 -18.35 -4.98
N SER A 141 -20.08 -18.04 -6.28
CA SER A 141 -20.35 -19.02 -7.33
C SER A 141 -19.24 -19.07 -8.37
N LEU A 142 -18.84 -20.27 -8.76
CA LEU A 142 -17.90 -20.50 -9.86
C LEU A 142 -18.39 -21.61 -10.77
N ALA A 143 -18.60 -21.28 -12.04
CA ALA A 143 -19.01 -22.23 -13.08
C ALA A 143 -17.81 -22.73 -13.89
N SER A 144 -17.95 -23.90 -14.51
CA SER A 144 -16.99 -24.38 -15.52
C SER A 144 -16.91 -23.39 -16.68
N GLY A 145 -15.71 -23.18 -17.24
CA GLY A 145 -15.48 -22.22 -18.33
C GLY A 145 -15.35 -20.77 -17.90
N SER A 146 -15.80 -20.44 -16.69
CA SER A 146 -15.84 -19.05 -16.21
C SER A 146 -14.47 -18.55 -15.77
N ASP A 147 -14.08 -17.36 -16.21
CA ASP A 147 -12.99 -16.57 -15.64
C ASP A 147 -13.48 -15.64 -14.52
N ARG A 148 -14.74 -15.80 -14.06
CA ARG A 148 -15.40 -14.94 -13.09
C ARG A 148 -15.88 -15.72 -11.86
N ILE A 149 -15.57 -15.17 -10.69
CA ILE A 149 -16.20 -15.49 -9.41
C ILE A 149 -17.41 -14.57 -9.27
N HIS A 150 -18.60 -15.15 -9.35
CA HIS A 150 -19.84 -14.39 -9.19
C HIS A 150 -20.18 -14.26 -7.71
N VAL A 151 -20.50 -13.04 -7.25
CA VAL A 151 -20.77 -12.75 -5.83
C VAL A 151 -22.09 -12.03 -5.63
N LYS A 152 -22.87 -12.51 -4.65
CA LYS A 152 -24.15 -11.91 -4.25
C LYS A 152 -24.27 -11.83 -2.74
N THR A 153 -24.42 -10.61 -2.22
CA THR A 153 -24.51 -10.34 -0.79
C THR A 153 -25.85 -9.75 -0.43
N THR A 154 -26.46 -10.23 0.65
CA THR A 154 -27.65 -9.64 1.28
C THR A 154 -27.32 -9.11 2.66
N MET A 155 -27.81 -7.91 2.99
CA MET A 155 -27.76 -7.34 4.34
C MET A 155 -29.18 -7.26 4.91
N THR A 156 -29.45 -7.89 6.05
CA THR A 156 -30.74 -7.87 6.73
C THR A 156 -30.60 -7.24 8.11
N ASN A 157 -31.26 -6.11 8.36
CA ASN A 157 -31.15 -5.40 9.64
C ASN A 157 -32.16 -5.93 10.67
N GLU A 158 -31.66 -6.53 11.75
CA GLU A 158 -32.46 -7.03 12.88
C GLU A 158 -32.51 -6.05 14.06
N GLY A 159 -31.80 -4.92 13.95
CA GLY A 159 -31.70 -3.87 14.96
C GLY A 159 -32.51 -2.61 14.62
N GLU A 160 -32.02 -1.48 15.12
CA GLU A 160 -32.58 -0.16 14.80
C GLU A 160 -32.12 0.33 13.43
N ALA A 161 -32.83 1.31 12.86
CA ALA A 161 -32.51 1.81 11.52
C ALA A 161 -31.08 2.36 11.44
N LEU A 162 -30.36 1.95 10.40
CA LEU A 162 -29.00 2.41 10.09
C LEU A 162 -29.08 3.36 8.91
N VAL A 163 -28.62 4.60 9.09
CA VAL A 163 -28.68 5.66 8.07
C VAL A 163 -27.29 5.92 7.49
N ASP A 164 -27.25 6.34 6.23
CA ASP A 164 -26.03 6.76 5.54
C ASP A 164 -24.92 5.70 5.54
N MET A 165 -25.30 4.41 5.50
CA MET A 165 -24.33 3.33 5.38
C MET A 165 -23.70 3.33 4.00
N LEU A 166 -22.41 2.98 3.95
CA LEU A 166 -21.66 2.85 2.71
C LEU A 166 -21.15 1.40 2.57
N SER A 167 -21.80 0.59 1.74
CA SER A 167 -21.48 -0.84 1.63
C SER A 167 -21.26 -1.29 0.19
N GLY A 168 -20.47 -2.35 0.00
CA GLY A 168 -20.18 -2.92 -1.31
C GLY A 168 -18.92 -3.79 -1.32
N TYR A 169 -18.48 -4.17 -2.52
CA TYR A 169 -17.36 -5.07 -2.75
C TYR A 169 -16.06 -4.30 -2.86
N THR A 170 -14.97 -4.98 -2.47
CA THR A 170 -13.63 -4.43 -2.46
C THR A 170 -12.67 -5.40 -3.14
N LEU A 171 -11.61 -4.89 -3.74
CA LEU A 171 -10.53 -5.68 -4.29
C LEU A 171 -9.20 -5.07 -3.88
N TRP A 172 -8.46 -5.80 -3.05
CA TRP A 172 -7.16 -5.43 -2.53
C TRP A 172 -6.12 -6.44 -3.01
N PRO A 173 -5.42 -6.15 -4.12
CA PRO A 173 -4.34 -7.00 -4.61
C PRO A 173 -3.17 -7.07 -3.63
N ASP A 174 -2.51 -8.23 -3.55
CA ASP A 174 -1.31 -8.47 -2.73
C ASP A 174 -0.05 -7.82 -3.36
N ALA A 175 -0.12 -7.48 -4.65
CA ALA A 175 0.98 -6.86 -5.37
C ALA A 175 0.47 -6.14 -6.64
N GLY A 176 1.43 -5.63 -7.42
CA GLY A 176 1.17 -5.04 -8.73
C GLY A 176 0.53 -3.65 -8.67
N PHE A 177 -0.11 -3.30 -9.77
CA PHE A 177 -0.54 -1.97 -10.13
C PHE A 177 -2.05 -1.84 -10.15
N LYS A 178 -2.54 -0.60 -10.19
CA LYS A 178 -3.95 -0.29 -10.00
C LYS A 178 -4.46 0.54 -11.18
N PHE A 179 -5.45 0.02 -11.87
CA PHE A 179 -6.22 0.76 -12.85
C PHE A 179 -7.55 1.15 -12.20
N ALA A 180 -7.58 2.38 -11.70
CA ALA A 180 -8.76 2.99 -11.10
C ALA A 180 -9.95 2.95 -12.07
N VAL A 181 -11.17 3.14 -11.55
CA VAL A 181 -12.35 3.31 -12.40
C VAL A 181 -12.05 4.40 -13.45
N PRO A 182 -12.14 4.09 -14.77
CA PRO A 182 -11.95 5.07 -15.85
C PRO A 182 -12.62 6.41 -15.56
N GLY A 183 -11.81 7.47 -15.48
CA GLY A 183 -12.23 8.84 -15.17
C GLY A 183 -11.89 9.30 -13.75
N TYR A 184 -11.46 8.38 -12.89
CA TYR A 184 -11.24 8.63 -11.46
C TYR A 184 -9.81 8.33 -10.98
N ALA A 185 -8.85 8.17 -11.89
CA ALA A 185 -7.45 8.02 -11.54
C ALA A 185 -6.96 9.18 -10.65
N GLY A 186 -6.22 8.84 -9.59
CA GLY A 186 -5.71 9.80 -8.60
C GLY A 186 -6.76 10.36 -7.63
N LYS A 187 -8.02 9.90 -7.69
CA LYS A 187 -9.05 10.25 -6.69
C LYS A 187 -9.05 9.20 -5.59
N ASP A 188 -8.75 9.63 -4.37
CA ASP A 188 -8.87 8.75 -3.20
C ASP A 188 -10.34 8.33 -2.97
N GLN A 189 -11.25 9.31 -3.05
CA GLN A 189 -12.69 9.13 -2.90
C GLN A 189 -13.47 9.99 -3.90
N ALA A 190 -14.62 9.50 -4.36
CA ALA A 190 -15.54 10.27 -5.20
C ALA A 190 -16.97 9.72 -5.15
N VAL A 191 -17.95 10.62 -5.29
CA VAL A 191 -19.32 10.27 -5.66
C VAL A 191 -19.40 10.19 -7.18
N ILE A 192 -20.05 9.13 -7.68
CA ILE A 192 -20.03 8.74 -9.07
C ILE A 192 -21.40 8.97 -9.69
N HIS A 193 -21.41 9.66 -10.84
CA HIS A 193 -22.59 9.86 -11.67
C HIS A 193 -22.26 9.47 -13.10
N ASN A 194 -22.98 8.49 -13.66
CA ASN A 194 -22.81 8.00 -15.03
C ASN A 194 -21.34 7.69 -15.41
N PRO A 195 -20.68 6.76 -14.70
CA PRO A 195 -19.28 6.48 -14.96
C PRO A 195 -19.09 5.82 -16.33
N ILE A 196 -17.91 6.04 -16.93
CA ILE A 196 -17.53 5.44 -18.22
C ILE A 196 -17.51 3.91 -18.13
N SER A 197 -17.21 3.37 -16.94
CA SER A 197 -17.31 1.95 -16.63
C SER A 197 -17.56 1.72 -15.13
N ASP A 198 -17.95 0.51 -14.78
CA ASP A 198 -18.34 0.07 -13.44
C ASP A 198 -17.35 -0.94 -12.86
N ARG A 199 -16.05 -0.70 -13.10
CA ARG A 199 -14.99 -1.64 -12.75
C ARG A 199 -13.71 -0.99 -12.24
N PHE A 200 -13.03 -1.71 -11.36
CA PHE A 200 -11.65 -1.47 -10.94
C PHE A 200 -10.79 -2.68 -11.36
N VAL A 201 -9.51 -2.47 -11.68
CA VAL A 201 -8.60 -3.58 -12.05
C VAL A 201 -7.28 -3.48 -11.30
N GLY A 202 -6.95 -4.53 -10.54
CA GLY A 202 -5.56 -4.79 -10.11
C GLY A 202 -4.84 -5.60 -11.18
N TYR A 203 -3.59 -5.27 -11.50
CA TYR A 203 -2.88 -5.93 -12.60
C TYR A 203 -1.36 -5.92 -12.46
N ASP A 204 -0.70 -6.85 -13.14
CA ASP A 204 0.72 -6.83 -13.44
C ASP A 204 0.96 -7.48 -14.82
N ALA A 205 2.20 -7.71 -15.21
CA ALA A 205 2.56 -8.25 -16.52
C ALA A 205 1.92 -9.62 -16.81
N ASP A 206 1.81 -10.48 -15.80
CA ASP A 206 1.39 -11.89 -15.91
C ASP A 206 0.01 -12.19 -15.30
N TRP A 207 -0.71 -11.19 -14.79
CA TRP A 207 -2.06 -11.38 -14.24
C TRP A 207 -2.88 -10.08 -14.22
N ALA A 208 -4.20 -10.20 -14.16
CA ALA A 208 -5.09 -9.10 -13.78
C ALA A 208 -6.33 -9.63 -13.07
N ILE A 209 -6.89 -8.86 -12.14
CA ILE A 209 -8.17 -9.14 -11.48
C ILE A 209 -9.02 -7.88 -11.57
N ALA A 210 -10.21 -8.00 -12.16
CA ALA A 210 -11.18 -6.91 -12.25
C ALA A 210 -12.35 -7.14 -11.29
N LEU A 211 -12.68 -6.14 -10.48
CA LEU A 211 -13.93 -6.09 -9.72
C LEU A 211 -14.97 -5.33 -10.56
N HIS A 212 -16.06 -6.01 -10.91
CA HIS A 212 -17.24 -5.43 -11.56
C HIS A 212 -18.33 -5.16 -10.52
N ALA A 213 -18.71 -3.90 -10.33
CA ALA A 213 -19.71 -3.48 -9.35
C ALA A 213 -20.76 -2.53 -9.98
N PRO A 214 -21.75 -3.05 -10.73
CA PRO A 214 -22.73 -2.23 -11.45
C PRO A 214 -23.60 -1.32 -10.59
N TYR A 215 -23.71 -1.62 -9.30
CA TYR A 215 -24.48 -0.83 -8.33
C TYR A 215 -23.70 0.36 -7.76
N MET A 216 -22.41 0.49 -8.03
CA MET A 216 -21.55 1.45 -7.35
C MET A 216 -22.02 2.90 -7.60
N THR A 217 -22.05 3.69 -6.53
CA THR A 217 -22.33 5.12 -6.56
C THR A 217 -21.24 5.94 -5.88
N GLU A 218 -20.33 5.31 -5.14
CA GLU A 218 -19.16 5.94 -4.55
C GLU A 218 -17.93 5.03 -4.67
N LEU A 219 -16.76 5.65 -4.81
CA LEU A 219 -15.46 4.99 -4.70
C LEU A 219 -14.71 5.49 -3.47
N LYS A 220 -13.94 4.59 -2.85
CA LYS A 220 -12.98 4.88 -1.78
C LYS A 220 -11.64 4.20 -2.10
N SER A 221 -10.61 4.56 -1.33
CA SER A 221 -9.31 3.86 -1.35
C SER A 221 -8.71 3.77 -2.75
N LYS A 222 -8.78 4.85 -3.53
CA LYS A 222 -8.32 4.93 -4.94
C LYS A 222 -9.02 3.90 -5.85
N SER A 223 -10.34 3.73 -5.69
CA SER A 223 -11.21 2.78 -6.42
C SER A 223 -11.10 1.30 -6.06
N ARG A 224 -10.28 0.91 -5.07
CA ARG A 224 -10.26 -0.47 -4.57
C ARG A 224 -11.59 -0.87 -3.93
N ASP A 225 -12.30 0.12 -3.38
CA ASP A 225 -13.59 -0.07 -2.72
C ASP A 225 -14.70 0.56 -3.56
N LEU A 226 -15.64 -0.27 -4.03
CA LEU A 226 -16.76 0.14 -4.87
C LEU A 226 -18.07 0.00 -4.08
N TYR A 227 -18.59 1.13 -3.63
CA TYR A 227 -19.67 1.18 -2.67
C TYR A 227 -20.93 1.81 -3.24
N THR A 228 -22.05 1.57 -2.56
CA THR A 228 -23.23 2.43 -2.66
C THR A 228 -23.67 2.92 -1.30
N LYS A 229 -24.11 4.17 -1.25
CA LYS A 229 -24.69 4.78 -0.07
C LYS A 229 -26.15 4.38 0.09
N HIS A 230 -26.57 3.99 1.28
CA HIS A 230 -27.94 3.53 1.54
C HIS A 230 -28.37 3.71 3.00
N THR A 231 -29.68 3.54 3.24
CA THR A 231 -30.27 3.45 4.58
C THR A 231 -30.92 2.08 4.68
N LEU A 232 -30.65 1.38 5.79
CA LEU A 232 -31.20 0.05 6.06
C LEU A 232 -32.13 0.14 7.27
N LYS A 233 -33.43 0.22 7.02
CA LYS A 233 -34.46 0.30 8.06
C LYS A 233 -34.52 -1.00 8.85
N LYS A 234 -35.16 -0.94 10.02
CA LYS A 234 -35.47 -2.13 10.82
C LYS A 234 -36.22 -3.16 9.99
N SER A 235 -35.71 -4.40 10.02
CA SER A 235 -36.22 -5.56 9.27
C SER A 235 -36.12 -5.45 7.74
N GLU A 236 -35.46 -4.44 7.20
CA GLU A 236 -35.22 -4.29 5.76
C GLU A 236 -34.07 -5.19 5.31
N THR A 237 -34.15 -5.66 4.06
CA THR A 237 -33.09 -6.40 3.39
C THR A 237 -32.67 -5.69 2.11
N MET A 238 -31.37 -5.53 1.90
CA MET A 238 -30.77 -5.01 0.67
C MET A 238 -29.86 -6.05 0.03
N SER A 239 -29.66 -5.99 -1.28
CA SER A 239 -28.80 -6.93 -2.03
C SER A 239 -27.80 -6.21 -2.92
N PHE A 240 -26.62 -6.82 -3.08
CA PHE A 240 -25.50 -6.35 -3.88
C PHE A 240 -24.98 -7.51 -4.73
N GLU A 241 -24.66 -7.25 -5.99
CA GLU A 241 -24.26 -8.28 -6.96
C GLU A 241 -23.12 -7.77 -7.84
N GLY A 242 -22.12 -8.61 -8.08
CA GLY A 242 -20.91 -8.26 -8.82
C GLY A 242 -20.08 -9.49 -9.18
N ASP A 243 -18.93 -9.25 -9.80
CA ASP A 243 -18.02 -10.30 -10.25
C ASP A 243 -16.55 -9.92 -10.00
N TYR A 244 -15.74 -10.90 -9.60
CA TYR A 244 -14.27 -10.81 -9.69
C TYR A 244 -13.81 -11.61 -10.92
N GLN A 245 -13.30 -10.93 -11.94
CA GLN A 245 -12.80 -11.53 -13.17
C GLN A 245 -11.28 -11.70 -13.11
N VAL A 246 -10.79 -12.92 -13.32
CA VAL A 246 -9.38 -13.31 -13.14
C VAL A 246 -8.75 -13.62 -14.50
N LEU A 247 -7.69 -12.88 -14.86
CA LEU A 247 -7.03 -12.92 -16.17
C LEU A 247 -5.57 -13.35 -16.03
N ALA A 248 -5.07 -14.11 -17.01
CA ALA A 248 -3.74 -14.73 -16.99
C ALA A 248 -2.62 -13.87 -17.60
N SER A 249 -2.85 -12.55 -17.74
CA SER A 249 -1.85 -11.59 -18.21
C SER A 249 -2.28 -10.17 -17.87
N GLY A 250 -1.38 -9.21 -18.05
CA GLY A 250 -1.67 -7.76 -18.00
C GLY A 250 -2.47 -7.22 -19.19
N ASP A 251 -2.93 -8.07 -20.11
CA ASP A 251 -3.94 -7.71 -21.12
C ASP A 251 -5.31 -7.60 -20.44
N ILE A 252 -5.77 -6.36 -20.24
CA ILE A 252 -7.06 -6.09 -19.61
C ILE A 252 -8.20 -5.95 -20.64
N SER A 253 -7.94 -6.10 -21.93
CA SER A 253 -9.00 -6.08 -22.96
C SER A 253 -10.15 -7.09 -22.74
N PRO A 254 -9.94 -8.29 -22.16
CA PRO A 254 -11.04 -9.20 -21.82
C PRO A 254 -12.05 -8.61 -20.84
N VAL A 255 -11.66 -7.61 -20.05
CA VAL A 255 -12.55 -6.93 -19.11
C VAL A 255 -13.61 -6.08 -19.85
N VAL A 256 -13.26 -5.52 -21.02
CA VAL A 256 -14.22 -4.85 -21.91
C VAL A 256 -15.12 -5.85 -22.61
N ARG A 257 -14.60 -7.03 -22.99
CA ARG A 257 -15.43 -8.11 -23.55
C ARG A 257 -16.53 -8.53 -22.55
N ALA A 258 -16.16 -8.73 -21.29
CA ALA A 258 -17.13 -9.03 -20.23
C ALA A 258 -18.15 -7.90 -20.03
N GLU A 259 -17.74 -6.64 -20.16
CA GLU A 259 -18.66 -5.49 -20.14
C GLU A 259 -19.63 -5.50 -21.32
N ILE A 260 -19.15 -5.76 -22.54
CA ILE A 260 -19.97 -5.85 -23.76
C ILE A 260 -21.04 -6.94 -23.58
N GLU A 261 -20.66 -8.11 -23.09
CA GLU A 261 -21.57 -9.23 -22.85
C GLU A 261 -22.61 -8.90 -21.78
N ARG A 262 -22.18 -8.43 -20.60
CA ARG A 262 -23.08 -8.14 -19.46
C ARG A 262 -24.07 -7.02 -19.78
N LYS A 263 -23.65 -6.00 -20.52
CA LYS A 263 -24.48 -4.84 -20.89
C LYS A 263 -25.16 -4.99 -22.26
N ASN A 264 -24.94 -6.11 -22.97
CA ASN A 264 -25.43 -6.36 -24.32
C ASN A 264 -25.13 -5.19 -25.30
N LEU A 265 -23.89 -4.71 -25.29
CA LEU A 265 -23.46 -3.58 -26.10
C LEU A 265 -23.16 -4.02 -27.54
N GLN A 266 -23.44 -3.15 -28.50
CA GLN A 266 -22.92 -3.32 -29.86
C GLN A 266 -21.41 -3.09 -29.85
N SER A 267 -20.65 -3.92 -30.57
CA SER A 267 -19.19 -3.83 -30.64
C SER A 267 -18.66 -3.99 -32.06
N GLY A 268 -17.39 -3.60 -32.24
CA GLY A 268 -16.57 -3.85 -33.42
C GLY A 268 -15.13 -4.16 -33.02
N THR A 269 -14.29 -4.47 -34.00
CA THR A 269 -12.93 -4.98 -33.75
C THR A 269 -11.86 -4.07 -34.35
N LEU A 270 -10.79 -3.83 -33.60
CA LEU A 270 -9.56 -3.17 -34.04
C LEU A 270 -8.41 -4.18 -34.09
N THR A 271 -7.68 -4.22 -35.19
CA THR A 271 -6.50 -5.09 -35.37
C THR A 271 -5.33 -4.31 -35.93
N GLY A 272 -4.13 -4.87 -35.82
CA GLY A 272 -2.98 -4.42 -36.60
C GLY A 272 -1.67 -4.72 -35.93
N SER A 273 -0.66 -3.90 -36.22
CA SER A 273 0.71 -4.17 -35.79
C SER A 273 1.45 -2.95 -35.23
N VAL A 274 2.44 -3.21 -34.38
CA VAL A 274 3.27 -2.19 -33.73
C VAL A 274 4.74 -2.45 -34.02
N LYS A 275 5.39 -1.44 -34.61
CA LYS A 275 6.79 -1.43 -34.96
C LYS A 275 7.48 -0.17 -34.47
N THR A 276 8.80 -0.26 -34.38
CA THR A 276 9.71 0.87 -34.14
C THR A 276 9.93 1.69 -35.42
N GLN A 277 10.49 2.90 -35.27
CA GLN A 277 10.94 3.72 -36.41
C GLN A 277 11.97 3.03 -37.32
N GLN A 278 12.62 1.96 -36.85
CA GLN A 278 13.54 1.13 -37.62
C GLN A 278 12.87 -0.13 -38.22
N ASP A 279 11.54 -0.13 -38.35
CA ASP A 279 10.71 -1.20 -38.92
C ASP A 279 10.84 -2.57 -38.20
N LYS A 280 11.31 -2.57 -36.95
CA LYS A 280 11.34 -3.76 -36.09
C LYS A 280 10.03 -3.91 -35.31
N PHE A 281 9.47 -5.11 -35.29
CA PHE A 281 8.32 -5.41 -34.43
C PHE A 281 8.68 -5.27 -32.95
N VAL A 282 7.77 -4.66 -32.19
CA VAL A 282 7.83 -4.65 -30.73
C VAL A 282 7.22 -5.95 -30.24
N ASN A 283 7.92 -6.72 -29.38
CA ASN A 283 7.49 -8.10 -29.06
C ASN A 283 6.12 -8.16 -28.35
N GLN A 284 5.97 -7.36 -27.29
CA GLN A 284 4.73 -7.25 -26.50
C GLN A 284 4.32 -5.78 -26.44
N PRO A 285 3.78 -5.21 -27.54
CA PRO A 285 3.31 -3.84 -27.52
C PRO A 285 2.00 -3.77 -26.74
N ALA A 286 1.71 -2.61 -26.13
CA ALA A 286 0.35 -2.28 -25.76
C ALA A 286 -0.28 -1.40 -26.82
N VAL A 287 -1.58 -1.57 -27.06
CA VAL A 287 -2.41 -0.54 -27.70
C VAL A 287 -3.38 -0.01 -26.66
N VAL A 288 -3.16 1.23 -26.26
CA VAL A 288 -3.95 1.94 -25.26
C VAL A 288 -5.11 2.64 -25.96
N VAL A 289 -6.29 2.53 -25.36
CA VAL A 289 -7.52 3.17 -25.82
C VAL A 289 -7.96 4.20 -24.80
N LEU A 290 -8.18 5.41 -25.30
CA LEU A 290 -8.79 6.51 -24.57
C LEU A 290 -10.23 6.69 -25.05
N LYS A 291 -11.16 6.86 -24.11
CA LYS A 291 -12.54 7.27 -24.36
C LYS A 291 -12.74 8.63 -23.73
N GLU A 292 -13.19 9.61 -24.50
CA GLU A 292 -13.34 11.01 -24.02
C GLU A 292 -12.03 11.58 -23.41
N GLY A 293 -10.88 11.19 -23.97
CA GLY A 293 -9.55 11.60 -23.49
C GLY A 293 -9.07 10.87 -22.22
N VAL A 294 -9.88 9.97 -21.66
CA VAL A 294 -9.59 9.21 -20.44
C VAL A 294 -9.14 7.79 -20.79
N PRO A 295 -8.07 7.25 -20.16
CA PRO A 295 -7.72 5.84 -20.28
C PRO A 295 -8.91 4.92 -19.99
N TYR A 296 -9.29 4.10 -20.97
CA TYR A 296 -10.44 3.21 -20.89
C TYR A 296 -10.03 1.74 -20.81
N ILE A 297 -9.09 1.32 -21.67
CA ILE A 297 -8.54 -0.04 -21.70
C ILE A 297 -7.21 -0.09 -22.46
N TRP A 298 -6.50 -1.21 -22.39
CA TRP A 298 -5.44 -1.56 -23.34
C TRP A 298 -5.47 -3.05 -23.66
N VAL A 299 -4.89 -3.40 -24.80
CA VAL A 299 -4.53 -4.77 -25.17
C VAL A 299 -3.02 -4.93 -25.16
N ILE A 300 -2.51 -6.08 -24.69
CA ILE A 300 -1.10 -6.46 -24.88
C ILE A 300 -1.01 -7.42 -26.07
N GLY A 301 -0.35 -6.98 -27.13
CA GLY A 301 -0.12 -7.76 -28.33
C GLY A 301 1.02 -8.77 -28.17
N GLU A 302 1.19 -9.61 -29.20
CA GLU A 302 2.26 -10.59 -29.28
C GLU A 302 2.91 -10.57 -30.67
N ASN A 303 4.23 -10.68 -30.74
CA ASN A 303 5.01 -10.58 -31.98
C ASN A 303 4.69 -9.32 -32.79
N GLY A 304 4.39 -8.23 -32.08
CA GLY A 304 4.01 -6.96 -32.64
C GLY A 304 2.62 -6.92 -33.27
N GLN A 305 1.78 -7.94 -33.11
CA GLN A 305 0.39 -7.95 -33.58
C GLN A 305 -0.57 -7.77 -32.41
N TYR A 306 -1.72 -7.14 -32.64
CA TYR A 306 -2.76 -6.98 -31.62
C TYR A 306 -4.16 -7.14 -32.21
N HIS A 307 -5.11 -7.47 -31.33
CA HIS A 307 -6.53 -7.63 -31.63
C HIS A 307 -7.36 -7.19 -30.42
N LEU A 308 -8.34 -6.32 -30.64
CA LEU A 308 -9.12 -5.70 -29.56
C LEU A 308 -10.57 -5.49 -30.00
N ASP A 309 -11.52 -5.96 -29.18
CA ASP A 309 -12.93 -5.65 -29.33
C ASP A 309 -13.32 -4.45 -28.46
N LEU A 310 -14.10 -3.52 -29.02
CA LEU A 310 -14.55 -2.32 -28.33
C LEU A 310 -16.06 -2.09 -28.56
N PRO A 311 -16.78 -1.49 -27.61
CA PRO A 311 -18.13 -1.00 -27.86
C PRO A 311 -18.13 0.02 -29.00
N VAL A 312 -19.24 0.10 -29.74
CA VAL A 312 -19.46 1.15 -30.75
C VAL A 312 -19.30 2.53 -30.13
N GLY A 313 -18.52 3.39 -30.79
CA GLY A 313 -18.21 4.73 -30.30
C GLY A 313 -16.90 5.28 -30.85
N ASP A 314 -16.58 6.49 -30.42
CA ASP A 314 -15.37 7.21 -30.82
C ASP A 314 -14.29 7.11 -29.74
N TYR A 315 -13.04 6.89 -30.17
CA TYR A 315 -11.90 6.65 -29.29
C TYR A 315 -10.65 7.34 -29.84
N GLN A 316 -9.67 7.54 -28.96
CA GLN A 316 -8.29 7.81 -29.36
C GLN A 316 -7.42 6.61 -28.99
N VAL A 317 -6.52 6.21 -29.87
CA VAL A 317 -5.64 5.06 -29.64
C VAL A 317 -4.18 5.40 -29.91
N TYR A 318 -3.29 4.82 -29.11
CA TYR A 318 -1.85 4.90 -29.33
C TYR A 318 -1.18 3.59 -28.90
N ALA A 319 -0.03 3.30 -29.48
CA ALA A 319 0.79 2.18 -29.10
C ALA A 319 1.88 2.60 -28.10
N ALA A 320 2.17 1.70 -27.17
CA ALA A 320 3.22 1.85 -26.17
C ALA A 320 4.00 0.53 -26.04
N GLY A 321 5.15 0.58 -25.35
CA GLY A 321 5.94 -0.61 -25.07
C GLY A 321 6.90 -0.37 -23.91
N LYS A 322 7.37 -1.45 -23.28
CA LYS A 322 8.28 -1.37 -22.12
C LYS A 322 9.55 -0.58 -22.44
N GLY A 323 9.69 0.59 -21.82
CA GLY A 323 10.77 1.55 -22.04
C GLY A 323 10.75 2.28 -23.38
N TYR A 324 9.80 1.98 -24.28
CA TYR A 324 9.68 2.68 -25.56
C TYR A 324 8.99 4.04 -25.37
N SER A 325 9.17 4.94 -26.34
CA SER A 325 8.28 6.10 -26.46
C SER A 325 6.86 5.64 -26.85
N ASP A 326 5.87 6.44 -26.49
CA ASP A 326 4.53 6.29 -27.06
C ASP A 326 4.54 6.64 -28.55
N SER A 327 3.62 6.04 -29.31
CA SER A 327 3.31 6.46 -30.68
C SER A 327 2.54 7.77 -30.70
N THR A 328 2.37 8.31 -31.90
CA THR A 328 1.34 9.31 -32.18
C THR A 328 -0.05 8.74 -31.86
N LYS A 329 -0.95 9.60 -31.34
CA LYS A 329 -2.35 9.26 -31.08
C LYS A 329 -3.16 9.34 -32.38
N HIS A 330 -4.10 8.41 -32.56
CA HIS A 330 -5.02 8.36 -33.70
C HIS A 330 -6.47 8.34 -33.21
N ASP A 331 -7.31 9.20 -33.80
CA ASP A 331 -8.76 9.14 -33.60
C ASP A 331 -9.35 8.00 -34.46
N ILE A 332 -10.23 7.20 -33.86
CA ILE A 332 -10.93 6.10 -34.53
C ILE A 332 -12.41 6.08 -34.14
N SER A 333 -13.25 5.55 -35.02
CA SER A 333 -14.67 5.27 -34.74
C SER A 333 -14.91 3.77 -34.91
N ILE A 334 -15.38 3.10 -33.86
CA ILE A 334 -15.72 1.68 -33.87
C ILE A 334 -17.18 1.53 -34.31
N GLN A 335 -17.41 0.73 -35.35
CA GLN A 335 -18.73 0.46 -35.91
C GLN A 335 -19.17 -0.99 -35.62
N HIS A 336 -20.48 -1.18 -35.52
CA HIS A 336 -21.07 -2.48 -35.18
C HIS A 336 -20.71 -3.55 -36.20
N ASN A 337 -20.14 -4.67 -35.73
CA ASN A 337 -19.70 -5.81 -36.56
C ASN A 337 -18.71 -5.45 -37.68
N VAL A 338 -17.97 -4.35 -37.53
CA VAL A 338 -16.90 -3.98 -38.47
C VAL A 338 -15.55 -4.27 -37.83
N SER A 339 -14.67 -4.93 -38.60
CA SER A 339 -13.25 -5.05 -38.27
C SER A 339 -12.46 -3.99 -39.04
N GLN A 340 -11.68 -3.18 -38.32
CA GLN A 340 -10.80 -2.17 -38.90
C GLN A 340 -9.35 -2.41 -38.49
N THR A 341 -8.42 -1.93 -39.32
CA THR A 341 -6.98 -2.12 -39.12
C THR A 341 -6.28 -0.79 -38.90
N LEU A 342 -5.44 -0.71 -37.88
CA LEU A 342 -4.54 0.41 -37.60
C LEU A 342 -3.16 -0.15 -37.22
N SER A 343 -2.07 0.40 -37.78
CA SER A 343 -0.71 -0.04 -37.41
C SER A 343 0.15 1.17 -37.06
N PHE A 344 1.09 0.94 -36.15
CA PHE A 344 1.99 1.94 -35.60
C PHE A 344 3.42 1.59 -35.99
N GLY A 345 4.23 2.60 -36.31
CA GLY A 345 5.59 2.43 -36.82
C GLY A 345 6.59 3.46 -36.29
N ASP A 346 6.21 4.21 -35.27
CA ASP A 346 6.89 5.42 -34.81
C ASP A 346 7.43 5.32 -33.38
N LEU A 347 7.37 4.14 -32.74
CA LEU A 347 7.95 3.92 -31.41
C LEU A 347 9.47 4.02 -31.45
N MET A 348 10.05 4.71 -30.46
CA MET A 348 11.50 4.86 -30.28
C MET A 348 11.98 3.98 -29.14
N ALA A 349 13.10 3.27 -29.35
CA ALA A 349 13.68 2.35 -28.37
C ALA A 349 14.22 3.07 -27.12
N PRO A 350 14.21 2.43 -25.93
CA PRO A 350 14.68 3.03 -24.68
C PRO A 350 16.11 3.59 -24.74
N GLY A 351 16.36 4.63 -23.94
CA GLY A 351 17.70 5.08 -23.57
C GLY A 351 18.04 4.66 -22.13
N GLU A 352 19.33 4.52 -21.84
CA GLU A 352 19.85 4.20 -20.50
C GLU A 352 20.29 5.48 -19.79
N VAL A 353 20.08 5.55 -18.48
CA VAL A 353 20.50 6.66 -17.62
C VAL A 353 21.39 6.13 -16.51
N ASN A 354 22.57 6.73 -16.35
CA ASN A 354 23.44 6.55 -15.21
C ASN A 354 23.52 7.87 -14.44
N ILE A 355 23.30 7.86 -13.13
CA ILE A 355 23.39 9.07 -12.30
C ILE A 355 24.29 8.83 -11.08
N GLN A 356 25.10 9.84 -10.75
CA GLN A 356 25.86 9.92 -9.51
C GLN A 356 25.34 11.08 -8.64
N VAL A 357 25.11 10.81 -7.35
CA VAL A 357 24.58 11.77 -6.38
C VAL A 357 25.53 11.92 -5.19
N THR A 358 25.93 13.15 -4.89
CA THR A 358 26.86 13.47 -3.80
C THR A 358 26.36 14.64 -2.97
N ASP A 359 26.88 14.75 -1.75
CA ASP A 359 26.78 15.94 -0.91
C ASP A 359 27.65 17.07 -1.48
N ALA A 360 27.06 18.26 -1.69
CA ALA A 360 27.77 19.41 -2.23
C ALA A 360 28.86 19.96 -1.30
N GLN A 361 28.78 19.71 0.01
CA GLN A 361 29.76 20.20 1.00
C GLN A 361 30.86 19.18 1.25
N THR A 362 30.49 17.92 1.49
CA THR A 362 31.46 16.88 1.88
C THR A 362 31.96 16.05 0.72
N THR A 363 31.33 16.13 -0.45
CA THR A 363 31.57 15.28 -1.64
C THR A 363 31.28 13.79 -1.43
N SER A 364 30.74 13.42 -0.26
CA SER A 364 30.35 12.04 0.05
C SER A 364 29.17 11.60 -0.82
N ALA A 365 29.13 10.33 -1.21
CA ALA A 365 27.98 9.78 -1.92
C ALA A 365 26.72 9.79 -1.04
N LEU A 366 25.56 10.08 -1.63
CA LEU A 366 24.27 10.14 -0.92
C LEU A 366 23.28 9.12 -1.47
N ASP A 367 22.52 8.47 -0.59
CA ASP A 367 21.32 7.78 -1.01
C ASP A 367 20.29 8.80 -1.50
N ALA A 368 19.66 8.55 -2.65
CA ALA A 368 18.73 9.49 -3.25
C ALA A 368 17.55 8.83 -3.95
N LYS A 369 16.41 9.52 -3.90
CA LYS A 369 15.21 9.28 -4.70
C LYS A 369 15.31 10.16 -5.94
N ILE A 370 15.11 9.56 -7.10
CA ILE A 370 15.15 10.20 -8.42
C ILE A 370 13.74 10.08 -9.00
N GLN A 371 13.10 11.19 -9.31
CA GLN A 371 11.75 11.19 -9.87
C GLN A 371 11.68 11.99 -11.16
N ILE A 372 10.82 11.55 -12.07
CA ILE A 372 10.45 12.34 -13.24
C ILE A 372 9.56 13.50 -12.76
N GLU A 373 10.06 14.72 -12.83
CA GLU A 373 9.29 15.95 -12.56
C GLU A 373 8.57 16.41 -13.84
N LYS A 374 9.26 16.31 -14.99
CA LYS A 374 8.70 16.56 -16.33
C LYS A 374 9.29 15.56 -17.32
N GLY A 375 8.49 15.17 -18.31
CA GLY A 375 8.88 14.22 -19.36
C GLY A 375 7.83 13.13 -19.52
N ASN A 376 8.16 12.08 -20.27
CA ASN A 376 7.24 10.96 -20.49
C ASN A 376 7.04 10.12 -19.21
N THR A 377 5.80 9.78 -18.90
CA THR A 377 5.42 8.88 -17.80
C THR A 377 4.55 7.76 -18.37
N PRO A 378 4.95 6.47 -18.23
CA PRO A 378 4.17 5.37 -18.79
C PRO A 378 2.84 5.22 -18.06
N LEU A 379 1.75 5.02 -18.83
CA LEU A 379 0.43 4.70 -18.26
C LEU A 379 0.40 3.30 -17.64
N ILE A 380 1.00 2.33 -18.33
CA ILE A 380 1.08 0.93 -17.88
C ILE A 380 2.34 0.81 -17.01
N GLU A 381 2.17 0.61 -15.71
CA GLU A 381 3.27 0.80 -14.76
C GLU A 381 4.38 -0.26 -14.90
N PHE A 382 4.07 -1.50 -15.32
CA PHE A 382 5.12 -2.50 -15.62
C PHE A 382 5.91 -2.21 -16.92
N PHE A 383 5.53 -1.20 -17.71
CA PHE A 383 6.30 -0.73 -18.85
C PHE A 383 7.44 0.23 -18.47
N GLY A 384 7.41 0.82 -17.27
CA GLY A 384 8.48 1.67 -16.77
C GLY A 384 8.11 2.38 -15.48
N ALA A 385 9.12 2.83 -14.74
CA ALA A 385 8.93 3.55 -13.48
C ALA A 385 9.02 5.07 -13.67
N THR A 386 8.37 5.81 -12.77
CA THR A 386 8.50 7.28 -12.64
C THR A 386 9.43 7.69 -11.50
N THR A 387 9.76 6.73 -10.63
CA THR A 387 10.61 6.86 -9.46
C THR A 387 11.70 5.81 -9.51
N PHE A 388 12.91 6.21 -9.14
CA PHE A 388 14.10 5.38 -9.04
C PHE A 388 14.84 5.71 -7.75
N PHE A 389 15.70 4.80 -7.30
CA PHE A 389 16.53 4.99 -6.12
C PHE A 389 18.00 4.72 -6.47
N THR A 390 18.93 5.36 -5.77
CA THR A 390 20.34 4.94 -5.80
C THR A 390 20.51 3.54 -5.21
N GLU A 391 21.51 2.81 -5.68
CA GLU A 391 21.90 1.48 -5.21
C GLU A 391 22.32 1.50 -3.75
N LEU A 392 22.11 0.37 -3.05
CA LEU A 392 22.62 0.23 -1.69
C LEU A 392 24.15 0.24 -1.64
N VAL A 393 24.80 -0.40 -2.62
CA VAL A 393 26.25 -0.40 -2.81
C VAL A 393 26.54 -0.52 -4.32
N PRO A 394 27.35 0.38 -4.91
CA PRO A 394 27.93 1.58 -4.30
C PRO A 394 26.87 2.67 -4.04
N VAL A 395 26.99 3.37 -2.91
CA VAL A 395 26.10 4.48 -2.53
C VAL A 395 26.18 5.59 -3.57
N GLY A 396 25.05 6.27 -3.82
CA GLY A 396 25.00 7.45 -4.70
C GLY A 396 24.98 7.15 -6.20
N HIS A 397 24.92 5.89 -6.61
CA HIS A 397 24.79 5.54 -8.03
C HIS A 397 23.41 4.99 -8.34
N ALA A 398 22.80 5.37 -9.46
CA ALA A 398 21.61 4.68 -9.98
C ALA A 398 21.75 4.43 -11.48
N LYS A 399 21.15 3.34 -11.94
CA LYS A 399 21.09 2.97 -13.35
C LYS A 399 19.69 2.50 -13.71
N PHE A 400 19.10 3.10 -14.74
CA PHE A 400 17.73 2.78 -15.18
C PHE A 400 17.52 3.13 -16.65
N THR A 401 16.37 2.77 -17.22
CA THR A 401 16.00 3.11 -18.60
C THR A 401 14.83 4.08 -18.63
N LEU A 402 14.83 4.99 -19.60
CA LEU A 402 13.72 5.90 -19.88
C LEU A 402 13.37 5.84 -21.37
N ALA A 403 12.12 6.21 -21.68
CA ALA A 403 11.74 6.51 -23.05
C ALA A 403 12.59 7.67 -23.59
N PRO A 404 12.89 7.70 -24.90
CA PRO A 404 13.54 8.85 -25.51
C PRO A 404 12.72 10.13 -25.36
N GLY A 405 13.40 11.25 -25.07
CA GLY A 405 12.76 12.55 -24.86
C GLY A 405 13.55 13.45 -23.92
N ASP A 406 13.02 14.66 -23.71
CA ASP A 406 13.57 15.61 -22.75
C ASP A 406 12.84 15.49 -21.40
N TYR A 407 13.63 15.52 -20.33
CA TYR A 407 13.19 15.31 -18.97
C TYR A 407 13.71 16.40 -18.05
N GLN A 408 12.95 16.66 -17.00
CA GLN A 408 13.45 17.27 -15.78
C GLN A 408 13.33 16.23 -14.67
N LEU A 409 14.46 15.85 -14.07
CA LEU A 409 14.52 14.89 -12.98
C LEU A 409 14.69 15.62 -11.65
N LYS A 410 13.88 15.25 -10.66
CA LYS A 410 13.98 15.71 -9.27
C LYS A 410 14.79 14.71 -8.46
N ILE A 411 15.92 15.15 -7.93
CA ILE A 411 16.85 14.36 -7.13
C ILE A 411 16.76 14.80 -5.68
N SER A 412 16.45 13.87 -4.77
CA SER A 412 16.19 14.16 -3.36
C SER A 412 16.99 13.21 -2.46
N ALA A 413 17.74 13.76 -1.51
CA ALA A 413 18.41 13.05 -0.43
C ALA A 413 18.08 13.76 0.89
N GLY A 414 17.16 13.19 1.69
CA GLY A 414 16.64 13.88 2.88
C GLY A 414 15.81 15.14 2.57
N GLY A 415 15.17 15.16 1.40
CA GLY A 415 14.42 16.30 0.87
C GLY A 415 13.34 16.80 1.83
N GLY A 416 13.29 18.12 2.03
CA GLY A 416 12.32 18.78 2.91
C GLY A 416 12.72 18.83 4.39
N PHE A 417 13.73 18.06 4.81
CA PHE A 417 14.18 18.00 6.20
C PHE A 417 15.61 18.52 6.37
N VAL A 418 16.57 17.88 5.69
CA VAL A 418 18.00 18.22 5.79
C VAL A 418 18.55 18.85 4.52
N ALA A 419 17.86 18.69 3.39
CA ALA A 419 18.21 19.33 2.12
C ALA A 419 16.95 19.68 1.31
N LYS A 420 17.08 20.59 0.33
CA LYS A 420 16.08 20.77 -0.74
C LYS A 420 16.40 19.82 -1.90
N PRO A 421 15.39 19.28 -2.61
CA PRO A 421 15.64 18.56 -3.86
C PRO A 421 16.32 19.44 -4.91
N VAL A 422 17.10 18.82 -5.79
CA VAL A 422 17.73 19.46 -6.95
C VAL A 422 17.03 19.00 -8.23
N LEU A 423 16.73 19.92 -9.14
CA LEU A 423 16.21 19.62 -10.47
C LEU A 423 17.37 19.58 -11.47
N ILE A 424 17.42 18.54 -12.30
CA ILE A 424 18.38 18.42 -13.40
C ILE A 424 17.63 18.18 -14.71
N ASP A 425 18.04 18.85 -15.77
CA ASP A 425 17.51 18.60 -17.11
C ASP A 425 18.32 17.48 -17.78
N ALA A 426 17.64 16.58 -18.50
CA ALA A 426 18.25 15.44 -19.17
C ALA A 426 17.58 15.18 -20.52
N SER A 427 18.38 14.93 -21.56
CA SER A 427 17.91 14.48 -22.87
C SER A 427 18.26 13.01 -23.07
N ILE A 428 17.24 12.18 -23.25
CA ILE A 428 17.37 10.73 -23.42
C ILE A 428 17.30 10.40 -24.90
N ILE A 429 18.36 9.78 -25.41
CA ILE A 429 18.51 9.44 -26.82
C ILE A 429 18.30 7.93 -27.01
N PRO A 430 17.57 7.47 -28.05
CA PRO A 430 17.33 6.04 -28.26
C PRO A 430 18.63 5.23 -28.34
N ASN A 431 18.66 4.09 -27.66
CA ASN A 431 19.80 3.16 -27.65
C ASN A 431 21.14 3.77 -27.21
N LYS A 432 21.12 4.86 -26.41
CA LYS A 432 22.33 5.47 -25.84
C LYS A 432 22.25 5.55 -24.32
N THR A 433 23.42 5.66 -23.68
CA THR A 433 23.55 5.93 -22.25
C THR A 433 23.78 7.42 -22.01
N THR A 434 22.92 8.05 -21.20
CA THR A 434 23.06 9.41 -20.70
C THR A 434 23.66 9.36 -19.29
N SER A 435 24.76 10.07 -19.05
CA SER A 435 25.42 10.13 -17.73
C SER A 435 25.15 11.48 -17.06
N LEU A 436 24.67 11.45 -15.83
CA LEU A 436 24.25 12.62 -15.04
C LEU A 436 24.99 12.67 -13.71
N VAL A 437 25.21 13.88 -13.18
CA VAL A 437 25.79 14.11 -11.86
C VAL A 437 24.93 15.14 -11.12
N SER A 438 24.66 14.90 -9.84
CA SER A 438 23.92 15.81 -8.97
C SER A 438 24.65 16.00 -7.64
N ALA A 439 24.84 17.25 -7.23
CA ALA A 439 25.40 17.62 -5.94
C ALA A 439 24.31 18.30 -5.09
N ILE A 440 23.95 17.69 -3.94
CA ILE A 440 22.86 18.15 -3.07
C ILE A 440 23.42 18.95 -1.88
N PRO A 441 23.01 20.21 -1.68
CA PRO A 441 23.43 21.00 -0.51
C PRO A 441 22.71 20.55 0.76
N VAL A 442 23.39 19.79 1.63
CA VAL A 442 22.86 19.35 2.93
C VAL A 442 23.05 20.45 3.99
N SER A 443 21.96 20.87 4.65
CA SER A 443 21.93 22.00 5.58
C SER A 443 22.23 21.65 7.04
N THR A 444 22.05 20.38 7.43
CA THR A 444 22.31 19.88 8.80
C THR A 444 22.48 18.37 8.84
N TYR A 445 23.14 17.87 9.89
CA TYR A 445 23.37 16.44 10.17
C TYR A 445 22.88 16.09 11.58
N PRO A 446 21.58 15.77 11.77
CA PRO A 446 21.00 15.52 13.09
C PRO A 446 21.73 14.45 13.92
N THR A 447 22.28 13.43 13.27
CA THR A 447 23.03 12.35 13.92
C THR A 447 24.31 12.83 14.61
N GLN A 448 24.95 13.90 14.12
CA GLN A 448 26.11 14.52 14.79
C GLN A 448 25.73 15.22 16.10
N GLN A 449 24.43 15.48 16.31
CA GLN A 449 23.87 16.05 17.53
C GLN A 449 23.09 15.00 18.35
N GLY A 450 23.24 13.71 18.05
CA GLY A 450 22.60 12.62 18.78
C GLY A 450 21.13 12.35 18.43
N TRP A 451 20.62 12.96 17.36
CA TRP A 451 19.25 12.79 16.88
C TRP A 451 19.19 11.82 15.69
N TYR A 452 18.28 10.85 15.76
CA TYR A 452 18.09 9.83 14.74
C TYR A 452 16.66 9.89 14.21
N ALA A 453 16.53 10.03 12.90
CA ALA A 453 15.25 10.09 12.24
C ALA A 453 14.75 8.68 11.85
N GLY A 454 13.46 8.40 12.06
CA GLY A 454 12.81 7.16 11.64
C GLY A 454 11.37 7.41 11.20
N ASP A 455 10.95 6.69 10.16
CA ASP A 455 9.57 6.57 9.71
C ASP A 455 8.96 5.35 10.40
N LEU A 456 8.12 5.55 11.42
CA LEU A 456 7.72 4.50 12.35
C LEU A 456 6.36 3.87 12.01
N HIS A 457 6.00 3.93 10.73
CA HIS A 457 4.88 3.21 10.11
C HIS A 457 5.17 3.09 8.61
N HIS A 458 5.61 1.91 8.16
CA HIS A 458 6.09 1.69 6.79
C HIS A 458 6.03 0.20 6.46
N HIS A 459 5.50 -0.12 5.28
CA HIS A 459 5.20 -1.49 4.85
C HIS A 459 6.09 -1.96 3.70
N ALA A 460 6.40 -3.25 3.71
CA ALA A 460 7.16 -3.94 2.68
C ALA A 460 6.23 -4.66 1.68
N ASP A 461 6.48 -5.94 1.39
CA ASP A 461 5.75 -6.76 0.41
C ASP A 461 4.90 -7.85 1.09
N VAL A 462 4.08 -7.39 2.04
CA VAL A 462 3.07 -8.18 2.76
C VAL A 462 1.72 -7.49 2.57
N LEU A 463 0.69 -8.25 2.19
CA LEU A 463 -0.65 -7.75 1.91
C LEU A 463 -0.63 -6.64 0.84
N GLU A 464 -1.26 -5.50 1.07
CA GLU A 464 -1.34 -4.39 0.13
C GLU A 464 -0.01 -3.67 -0.13
N GLY A 465 1.01 -3.97 0.66
CA GLY A 465 2.38 -3.51 0.46
C GLY A 465 3.01 -4.11 -0.80
N SER A 466 3.60 -3.27 -1.66
CA SER A 466 4.22 -3.69 -2.93
C SER A 466 5.74 -3.48 -2.95
N THR A 467 6.34 -3.21 -1.79
CA THR A 467 7.73 -2.78 -1.69
C THR A 467 8.63 -3.90 -1.16
N SER A 468 9.49 -4.46 -2.02
CA SER A 468 10.48 -5.43 -1.54
C SER A 468 11.38 -4.85 -0.43
N ALA A 469 11.86 -5.72 0.47
CA ALA A 469 12.80 -5.35 1.54
C ALA A 469 13.99 -4.48 1.09
N GLU A 470 14.55 -4.73 -0.11
CA GLU A 470 15.65 -3.92 -0.66
C GLU A 470 15.22 -2.47 -0.93
N TYR A 471 14.11 -2.31 -1.64
CA TYR A 471 13.62 -0.99 -2.03
C TYR A 471 13.05 -0.20 -0.85
N LEU A 472 12.51 -0.87 0.17
CA LEU A 472 12.16 -0.25 1.45
C LEU A 472 13.40 0.38 2.10
N VAL A 473 14.51 -0.36 2.21
CA VAL A 473 15.74 0.18 2.79
C VAL A 473 16.28 1.33 1.93
N ARG A 474 16.29 1.18 0.59
CA ARG A 474 16.75 2.25 -0.32
C ARG A 474 15.90 3.50 -0.17
N SER A 475 14.58 3.39 -0.09
CA SER A 475 13.67 4.53 0.02
C SER A 475 13.83 5.26 1.34
N GLN A 476 13.97 4.52 2.45
CA GLN A 476 14.18 5.10 3.78
C GLN A 476 15.52 5.84 3.88
N LEU A 477 16.60 5.28 3.32
CA LEU A 477 17.90 5.95 3.27
C LEU A 477 17.88 7.19 2.35
N ALA A 478 17.24 7.09 1.19
CA ALA A 478 17.03 8.22 0.29
C ALA A 478 16.20 9.34 0.93
N ALA A 479 15.23 8.99 1.78
CA ALA A 479 14.47 9.92 2.59
C ALA A 479 15.31 10.57 3.71
N GLY A 480 16.57 10.18 3.90
CA GLY A 480 17.47 10.71 4.92
C GLY A 480 17.21 10.15 6.33
N LEU A 481 16.53 9.01 6.42
CA LEU A 481 16.29 8.34 7.70
C LEU A 481 17.58 7.69 8.22
N ASN A 482 17.71 7.62 9.54
CA ASN A 482 18.92 7.15 10.22
C ASN A 482 18.73 5.84 10.96
N VAL A 483 17.49 5.33 10.96
CA VAL A 483 17.14 3.97 11.32
C VAL A 483 16.21 3.43 10.24
N THR A 484 16.29 2.13 9.97
CA THR A 484 15.29 1.46 9.14
C THR A 484 14.19 0.89 10.03
N PHE A 485 12.98 0.82 9.49
CA PHE A 485 11.79 0.35 10.20
C PHE A 485 10.88 -0.40 9.23
N VAL A 486 10.16 -1.41 9.70
CA VAL A 486 9.11 -2.09 8.94
C VAL A 486 8.04 -2.52 9.92
N SER A 487 6.78 -2.39 9.55
CA SER A 487 5.62 -2.77 10.34
C SER A 487 4.59 -3.52 9.50
N ASP A 488 5.03 -4.50 8.72
CA ASP A 488 4.14 -5.35 7.93
C ASP A 488 2.98 -5.88 8.81
N HIS A 489 1.76 -5.87 8.25
CA HIS A 489 0.56 -6.34 8.93
C HIS A 489 0.74 -7.77 9.45
N ASP A 490 0.62 -7.92 10.77
CA ASP A 490 0.63 -9.19 11.50
C ASP A 490 1.83 -10.14 11.19
N SER A 491 2.91 -9.61 10.61
CA SER A 491 3.96 -10.41 9.97
C SER A 491 5.38 -9.95 10.30
N THR A 492 6.29 -10.92 10.41
CA THR A 492 7.74 -10.69 10.54
C THR A 492 8.54 -11.10 9.29
N LYS A 493 7.85 -11.41 8.18
CA LYS A 493 8.44 -11.96 6.93
C LYS A 493 9.70 -11.22 6.49
N ASN A 494 9.67 -9.88 6.50
CA ASN A 494 10.75 -9.06 5.97
C ASN A 494 11.87 -8.72 6.97
N HIS A 495 11.73 -9.09 8.24
CA HIS A 495 12.65 -8.68 9.30
C HIS A 495 14.09 -9.12 9.05
N GLU A 496 14.32 -10.39 8.69
CA GLU A 496 15.68 -10.91 8.45
C GLU A 496 16.35 -10.25 7.25
N ALA A 497 15.60 -10.09 6.15
CA ALA A 497 16.09 -9.47 4.93
C ALA A 497 16.50 -8.01 5.17
N ILE A 498 15.61 -7.23 5.80
CA ILE A 498 15.86 -5.83 6.14
C ILE A 498 17.02 -5.71 7.11
N LYS A 499 17.07 -6.54 8.16
CA LYS A 499 18.21 -6.56 9.10
C LYS A 499 19.54 -6.75 8.37
N LYS A 500 19.63 -7.71 7.45
CA LYS A 500 20.85 -7.98 6.68
C LYS A 500 21.25 -6.79 5.81
N LEU A 501 20.29 -6.11 5.18
CA LEU A 501 20.52 -4.94 4.34
C LEU A 501 20.96 -3.73 5.18
N SER A 502 20.32 -3.50 6.33
CA SER A 502 20.66 -2.42 7.27
C SER A 502 22.03 -2.64 7.91
N ASP A 503 22.36 -3.87 8.31
CA ASP A 503 23.70 -4.24 8.82
C ASP A 503 24.78 -3.99 7.75
N LYS A 504 24.51 -4.37 6.49
CA LYS A 504 25.42 -4.10 5.35
C LYS A 504 25.67 -2.60 5.16
N ARG A 505 24.68 -1.75 5.46
CA ARG A 505 24.77 -0.29 5.40
C ARG A 505 25.25 0.35 6.71
N GLY A 506 25.41 -0.42 7.77
CA GLY A 506 25.74 0.11 9.10
C GLY A 506 24.65 1.03 9.66
N VAL A 507 23.38 0.76 9.38
CA VAL A 507 22.22 1.53 9.85
C VAL A 507 21.45 0.70 10.88
N PRO A 508 21.03 1.26 12.04
CA PRO A 508 20.20 0.52 12.99
C PRO A 508 18.86 0.13 12.37
N PHE A 509 18.42 -1.11 12.63
CA PHE A 509 17.09 -1.58 12.28
C PHE A 509 16.21 -1.65 13.53
N ILE A 510 15.00 -1.13 13.41
CA ILE A 510 13.93 -1.19 14.41
C ILE A 510 12.84 -2.12 13.88
N PRO A 511 12.85 -3.43 14.23
CA PRO A 511 11.83 -4.36 13.79
C PRO A 511 10.49 -4.07 14.47
N SER A 512 9.41 -3.99 13.69
CA SER A 512 8.04 -3.82 14.20
C SER A 512 7.09 -4.78 13.48
N ILE A 513 5.90 -4.91 14.03
CA ILE A 513 4.72 -5.48 13.36
C ILE A 513 3.61 -4.42 13.50
N GLU A 514 2.75 -4.27 12.50
CA GLU A 514 1.45 -3.63 12.70
C GLU A 514 0.42 -4.70 13.05
N ILE A 515 0.04 -4.79 14.33
CA ILE A 515 -1.04 -5.70 14.73
C ILE A 515 -2.36 -5.07 14.35
N SER A 516 -3.16 -5.76 13.54
CA SER A 516 -4.22 -5.12 12.74
C SER A 516 -5.61 -5.70 12.97
N PRO A 517 -6.21 -5.58 14.17
CA PRO A 517 -7.62 -5.92 14.33
C PRO A 517 -8.53 -4.92 13.59
N SER A 518 -9.74 -5.36 13.20
CA SER A 518 -10.71 -4.51 12.50
C SER A 518 -11.26 -3.34 13.32
N TRP A 519 -10.79 -3.14 14.55
CA TRP A 519 -11.22 -2.09 15.49
C TRP A 519 -10.08 -1.19 15.97
N GLY A 520 -8.86 -1.35 15.45
CA GLY A 520 -7.74 -0.42 15.64
C GLY A 520 -6.43 -1.05 15.21
N HIS A 521 -5.41 -0.30 14.82
CA HIS A 521 -4.11 -0.89 14.47
C HIS A 521 -3.00 -0.40 15.41
N PHE A 522 -1.96 -1.24 15.58
CA PHE A 522 -0.92 -0.99 16.56
C PHE A 522 0.48 -1.36 16.07
N ASN A 523 1.36 -0.36 15.96
CA ASN A 523 2.79 -0.63 15.80
C ASN A 523 3.43 -1.01 17.13
N VAL A 524 4.02 -2.21 17.17
CA VAL A 524 4.69 -2.74 18.36
C VAL A 524 6.18 -2.91 18.09
N PHE A 525 7.03 -2.26 18.90
CA PHE A 525 8.48 -2.27 18.63
C PHE A 525 9.38 -2.10 19.87
N PRO A 526 10.62 -2.63 19.82
CA PRO A 526 11.09 -3.55 18.80
C PRO A 526 10.50 -4.95 19.01
N VAL A 527 10.31 -5.71 17.95
CA VAL A 527 9.93 -7.13 17.99
C VAL A 527 11.15 -8.01 17.79
N GLU A 528 11.19 -9.17 18.45
CA GLU A 528 12.20 -10.18 18.18
C GLU A 528 12.10 -10.67 16.73
N ILE A 529 13.23 -10.69 16.01
CA ILE A 529 13.28 -11.08 14.59
C ILE A 529 12.68 -12.50 14.43
N GLY A 530 11.69 -12.63 13.55
CA GLY A 530 11.02 -13.90 13.27
C GLY A 530 9.99 -14.34 14.32
N ALA A 531 9.70 -13.52 15.32
CA ALA A 531 8.65 -13.80 16.29
C ALA A 531 7.29 -13.98 15.60
N GLN A 532 6.42 -14.75 16.25
CA GLN A 532 5.07 -15.05 15.77
C GLN A 532 4.06 -14.59 16.83
N LEU A 533 2.95 -14.04 16.36
CA LEU A 533 1.79 -13.74 17.20
C LEU A 533 1.20 -15.04 17.73
N ALA A 534 0.86 -15.07 19.01
CA ALA A 534 0.09 -16.16 19.62
C ALA A 534 -1.40 -15.80 19.72
N VAL A 535 -1.73 -14.53 19.50
CA VAL A 535 -3.09 -14.01 19.38
C VAL A 535 -3.56 -14.02 17.93
N ASP A 536 -4.87 -14.05 17.74
CA ASP A 536 -5.56 -13.79 16.49
C ASP A 536 -6.21 -12.40 16.57
N PRO A 537 -5.65 -11.38 15.90
CA PRO A 537 -6.18 -10.02 15.90
C PRO A 537 -7.65 -9.93 15.45
N GLY A 538 -8.16 -10.88 14.66
CA GLY A 538 -9.55 -10.89 14.24
C GLY A 538 -10.56 -11.21 15.35
N VAL A 539 -10.12 -11.75 16.50
CA VAL A 539 -11.02 -12.20 17.58
C VAL A 539 -10.57 -11.82 18.99
N ASP A 540 -9.27 -11.67 19.23
CA ASP A 540 -8.73 -11.38 20.55
C ASP A 540 -8.92 -9.90 20.95
N ASP A 541 -9.00 -9.65 22.25
CA ASP A 541 -9.15 -8.30 22.80
C ASP A 541 -7.83 -7.53 22.91
N ILE A 542 -7.92 -6.22 23.16
CA ILE A 542 -6.75 -5.36 23.27
C ILE A 542 -5.77 -5.80 24.37
N HIS A 543 -6.28 -6.32 25.48
CA HIS A 543 -5.44 -6.71 26.62
C HIS A 543 -4.55 -7.91 26.25
N SER A 544 -5.14 -8.88 25.54
CA SER A 544 -4.46 -10.05 25.02
C SER A 544 -3.43 -9.66 23.96
N ILE A 545 -3.80 -8.76 23.03
CA ILE A 545 -2.91 -8.24 21.99
C ILE A 545 -1.68 -7.54 22.60
N ILE A 546 -1.88 -6.64 23.57
CA ILE A 546 -0.76 -5.94 24.20
C ILE A 546 0.12 -6.91 24.99
N GLN A 547 -0.49 -7.85 25.72
CA GLN A 547 0.27 -8.88 26.43
C GLN A 547 1.17 -9.68 25.48
N ASP A 548 0.64 -10.07 24.32
CA ASP A 548 1.40 -10.81 23.31
C ASP A 548 2.51 -9.95 22.67
N ALA A 549 2.23 -8.68 22.37
CA ALA A 549 3.23 -7.73 21.92
C ALA A 549 4.41 -7.63 22.90
N ARG A 550 4.14 -7.57 24.21
CA ARG A 550 5.21 -7.58 25.23
C ARG A 550 5.97 -8.90 25.26
N ARG A 551 5.28 -10.03 25.09
CA ARG A 551 5.90 -11.37 25.03
C ARG A 551 6.91 -11.46 23.90
N ILE A 552 6.61 -10.91 22.72
CA ILE A 552 7.50 -10.92 21.56
C ILE A 552 8.56 -9.80 21.54
N GLY A 553 8.72 -9.08 22.66
CA GLY A 553 9.82 -8.14 22.89
C GLY A 553 9.47 -6.65 22.83
N ALA A 554 8.23 -6.29 22.47
CA ALA A 554 7.85 -4.89 22.26
C ALA A 554 8.00 -4.04 23.53
N THR A 555 8.87 -3.01 23.43
CA THR A 555 9.03 -2.00 24.49
C THR A 555 8.00 -0.89 24.37
N VAL A 556 7.51 -0.66 23.15
CA VAL A 556 6.50 0.33 22.78
C VAL A 556 5.33 -0.36 22.09
N VAL A 557 4.11 0.05 22.44
CA VAL A 557 2.88 -0.16 21.66
C VAL A 557 2.33 1.20 21.27
N ALA A 558 2.30 1.50 19.98
CA ALA A 558 1.72 2.72 19.44
C ALA A 558 0.32 2.45 18.90
N SER A 559 -0.61 3.37 19.14
CA SER A 559 -1.93 3.37 18.49
C SER A 559 -1.81 4.11 17.16
N ASN A 560 -1.92 3.37 16.05
CA ASN A 560 -1.77 3.89 14.69
C ASN A 560 -3.04 4.61 14.24
N HIS A 561 -2.87 5.70 13.48
CA HIS A 561 -3.93 6.53 12.88
C HIS A 561 -5.27 6.46 13.64
N PRO A 562 -5.29 6.86 14.93
CA PRO A 562 -6.24 6.33 15.91
C PRO A 562 -7.70 6.77 15.73
N TYR A 563 -7.96 7.71 14.82
CA TYR A 563 -9.25 8.36 14.57
C TYR A 563 -9.83 8.06 13.19
N ILE A 564 -9.24 7.14 12.41
CA ILE A 564 -9.89 6.63 11.19
C ILE A 564 -11.16 5.85 11.56
N PRO A 565 -12.07 5.49 10.62
CA PRO A 565 -13.35 4.88 10.94
C PRO A 565 -13.29 3.64 11.86
N TYR A 566 -12.20 2.88 11.77
CA TYR A 566 -11.88 1.72 12.60
C TYR A 566 -10.65 1.91 13.50
N GLY A 567 -10.15 3.14 13.66
CA GLY A 567 -9.03 3.42 14.56
C GLY A 567 -9.41 3.18 16.02
N TYR A 568 -8.44 2.80 16.85
CA TYR A 568 -8.71 2.35 18.22
C TYR A 568 -9.51 3.36 19.05
N LEU A 569 -9.18 4.65 18.97
CA LEU A 569 -9.89 5.68 19.72
C LEU A 569 -11.30 5.94 19.18
N SER A 570 -11.49 5.91 17.87
CA SER A 570 -12.84 5.96 17.27
C SER A 570 -13.69 4.74 17.63
N SER A 571 -13.11 3.55 17.69
CA SER A 571 -13.80 2.33 18.11
C SER A 571 -14.17 2.36 19.60
N LEU A 572 -13.35 2.98 20.45
CA LEU A 572 -13.68 3.22 21.86
C LEU A 572 -14.89 4.16 22.02
N GLU A 573 -14.92 5.26 21.26
CA GLU A 573 -16.06 6.19 21.26
C GLU A 573 -17.37 5.51 20.81
N LYS A 574 -17.26 4.55 19.89
CA LYS A 574 -18.38 3.73 19.40
C LYS A 574 -18.72 2.53 20.30
N ASN A 575 -17.90 2.24 21.32
CA ASN A 575 -17.99 1.04 22.16
C ASN A 575 -17.90 -0.28 21.38
N THR A 576 -17.05 -0.32 20.35
CA THR A 576 -16.86 -1.48 19.47
C THR A 576 -15.47 -2.11 19.56
N ALA A 577 -14.55 -1.54 20.35
CA ALA A 577 -13.25 -2.17 20.65
C ALA A 577 -13.41 -3.26 21.72
N PRO A 578 -13.17 -4.56 21.41
CA PRO A 578 -13.17 -5.63 22.40
C PRO A 578 -12.15 -5.37 23.52
N GLY A 579 -12.61 -5.51 24.77
CA GLY A 579 -11.83 -5.19 25.98
C GLY A 579 -11.88 -3.71 26.41
N GLY A 580 -12.33 -2.80 25.53
CA GLY A 580 -12.37 -1.37 25.85
C GLY A 580 -10.99 -0.73 25.87
N PHE A 581 -10.76 0.26 26.76
CA PHE A 581 -9.52 1.03 26.81
C PHE A 581 -8.43 0.30 27.61
N ASP A 582 -7.25 0.10 27.02
CA ASP A 582 -6.05 -0.38 27.71
C ASP A 582 -5.06 0.78 27.97
N PRO A 583 -4.78 1.12 29.24
CA PRO A 583 -3.87 2.20 29.59
C PRO A 583 -2.37 1.86 29.38
N SER A 584 -2.04 0.66 28.90
CA SER A 584 -0.66 0.20 28.67
C SER A 584 -0.17 0.40 27.24
N ILE A 585 -0.97 1.04 26.38
CA ILE A 585 -0.45 1.69 25.16
C ILE A 585 0.55 2.78 25.56
N ASP A 586 1.54 3.04 24.70
CA ASP A 586 2.62 3.98 25.03
C ASP A 586 2.53 5.26 24.19
N LEU A 587 2.19 5.14 22.91
CA LEU A 587 2.28 6.24 21.94
C LEU A 587 0.99 6.43 21.13
N ILE A 588 0.79 7.65 20.64
CA ILE A 588 -0.32 8.05 19.77
C ILE A 588 0.28 8.52 18.44
N GLU A 589 -0.16 7.94 17.33
CA GLU A 589 0.37 8.26 16.03
C GLU A 589 -0.17 9.58 15.43
N ILE A 590 0.76 10.38 14.91
CA ILE A 590 0.52 11.41 13.92
C ILE A 590 0.86 10.79 12.56
N ASN A 591 -0.15 10.41 11.78
CA ASN A 591 0.02 9.75 10.48
C ASN A 591 -0.05 10.79 9.34
N SER A 592 0.73 10.64 8.27
CA SER A 592 0.76 11.64 7.19
C SER A 592 -0.41 11.57 6.21
N GLU A 593 -1.13 10.45 6.16
CA GLU A 593 -2.13 10.16 5.13
C GLU A 593 -3.57 10.40 5.62
N VAL A 594 -3.76 10.76 6.89
CA VAL A 594 -5.07 11.02 7.49
C VAL A 594 -5.10 12.31 8.31
N ASP A 595 -6.29 12.76 8.70
CA ASP A 595 -6.42 13.90 9.61
C ASP A 595 -5.89 13.54 11.01
N TYR A 596 -4.67 13.97 11.29
CA TYR A 596 -3.94 13.68 12.52
C TYR A 596 -4.19 14.69 13.64
N MET A 597 -4.91 15.80 13.40
CA MET A 597 -5.01 16.86 14.42
C MET A 597 -5.79 16.39 15.66
N GLN A 598 -6.75 15.49 15.49
CA GLN A 598 -7.45 14.87 16.63
C GLN A 598 -6.48 14.05 17.51
N ALA A 599 -5.53 13.34 16.90
CA ALA A 599 -4.50 12.61 17.62
C ALA A 599 -3.55 13.55 18.40
N VAL A 600 -3.17 14.68 17.77
CA VAL A 600 -2.35 15.73 18.40
C VAL A 600 -3.04 16.29 19.65
N GLU A 601 -4.31 16.68 19.53
CA GLU A 601 -5.05 17.25 20.66
C GLU A 601 -5.37 16.21 21.73
N LYS A 602 -5.61 14.95 21.34
CA LYS A 602 -5.84 13.88 22.32
C LYS A 602 -4.62 13.63 23.21
N ALA A 603 -3.42 13.59 22.64
CA ALA A 603 -2.20 13.45 23.43
C ALA A 603 -2.04 14.63 24.41
N ARG A 604 -2.30 15.86 23.97
CA ARG A 604 -2.25 17.05 24.84
C ARG A 604 -3.28 17.02 25.97
N GLN A 605 -4.49 16.56 25.67
CA GLN A 605 -5.52 16.33 26.70
C GLN A 605 -4.98 15.36 27.76
N LEU A 606 -4.44 14.22 27.33
CA LEU A 606 -3.87 13.21 28.23
C LEU A 606 -2.68 13.77 29.04
N TRP A 607 -1.85 14.63 28.44
CA TRP A 607 -0.77 15.30 29.17
C TRP A 607 -1.30 16.25 30.24
N SER A 608 -2.40 16.97 29.96
CA SER A 608 -3.07 17.82 30.95
C SER A 608 -3.69 17.01 32.11
N GLU A 609 -3.97 15.73 31.88
CA GLU A 609 -4.38 14.76 32.91
C GLU A 609 -3.17 14.11 33.63
N GLY A 610 -1.93 14.48 33.27
CA GLY A 610 -0.69 13.95 33.84
C GLY A 610 -0.28 12.59 33.29
N LEU A 611 -0.86 12.17 32.15
CA LEU A 611 -0.62 10.88 31.53
C LEU A 611 0.35 11.02 30.33
N PRO A 612 1.51 10.34 30.33
CA PRO A 612 2.58 10.57 29.37
C PRO A 612 2.43 9.77 28.06
N TYR A 613 1.28 9.88 27.39
CA TYR A 613 1.09 9.27 26.06
C TYR A 613 1.70 10.15 24.98
N TYR A 614 2.90 9.81 24.52
CA TYR A 614 3.71 10.62 23.63
C TYR A 614 3.40 10.38 22.15
N TYR A 615 3.92 11.23 21.27
CA TYR A 615 3.76 11.05 19.83
C TYR A 615 4.65 9.93 19.27
N THR A 616 4.09 9.20 18.31
CA THR A 616 4.83 8.56 17.22
C THR A 616 4.42 9.18 15.87
N ALA A 617 5.19 8.92 14.82
CA ALA A 617 4.88 9.39 13.48
C ALA A 617 5.43 8.43 12.43
N GLY A 618 4.62 8.17 11.41
CA GLY A 618 4.99 7.40 10.26
C GLY A 618 4.13 7.73 9.04
N SER A 619 4.65 7.35 7.88
CA SER A 619 4.09 7.71 6.59
C SER A 619 3.06 6.72 6.08
N ASP A 620 3.02 5.51 6.65
CA ASP A 620 2.13 4.44 6.24
C ASP A 620 2.25 4.13 4.72
N THR A 621 3.50 4.21 4.24
CA THR A 621 3.82 3.96 2.84
C THR A 621 3.74 2.47 2.54
N HIS A 622 3.04 2.12 1.47
CA HIS A 622 2.89 0.76 0.95
C HIS A 622 3.59 0.58 -0.41
N ASP A 623 3.76 1.67 -1.15
CA ASP A 623 4.33 1.66 -2.49
C ASP A 623 5.37 2.78 -2.67
N VAL A 624 6.65 2.47 -2.44
CA VAL A 624 7.74 3.47 -2.53
C VAL A 624 7.94 4.06 -3.93
N TRP A 625 7.37 3.44 -4.96
CA TRP A 625 7.45 3.94 -6.34
C TRP A 625 6.52 5.14 -6.54
N ASN A 626 5.35 5.11 -5.89
CA ASN A 626 4.31 6.11 -6.03
C ASN A 626 4.15 7.01 -4.80
N GLU A 627 4.66 6.59 -3.64
CA GLU A 627 4.54 7.27 -2.34
C GLU A 627 5.92 7.72 -1.83
N THR A 628 5.95 8.42 -0.69
CA THR A 628 7.18 9.00 -0.14
C THR A 628 7.42 8.53 1.29
N SER A 629 8.40 7.63 1.45
CA SER A 629 8.89 7.24 2.77
C SER A 629 9.34 8.45 3.58
N GLY A 630 8.99 8.46 4.87
CA GLY A 630 9.34 9.51 5.81
C GLY A 630 8.74 10.87 5.48
N HIS A 631 7.55 10.91 4.87
CA HIS A 631 6.79 12.15 4.60
C HIS A 631 6.63 13.00 5.87
N ASN A 632 6.23 12.35 6.97
CA ASN A 632 6.55 12.76 8.34
C ASN A 632 7.52 11.73 8.96
N ARG A 633 8.13 12.09 10.09
CA ARG A 633 9.05 11.21 10.80
C ARG A 633 9.20 11.59 12.26
N MET A 634 9.66 10.64 13.05
CA MET A 634 10.16 10.91 14.39
C MET A 634 11.64 11.27 14.34
N PHE A 635 12.01 12.33 15.05
CA PHE A 635 13.39 12.58 15.46
C PHE A 635 13.54 12.15 16.91
N VAL A 636 14.44 11.20 17.17
CA VAL A 636 14.62 10.58 18.49
C VAL A 636 16.02 10.85 19.01
N TYR A 637 16.10 11.41 20.22
CA TYR A 637 17.38 11.68 20.86
C TYR A 637 17.88 10.46 21.62
N THR A 638 19.01 9.92 21.16
CA THR A 638 19.66 8.75 21.77
C THR A 638 21.12 9.02 22.15
N ALA A 639 21.59 10.27 21.96
CA ALA A 639 22.95 10.77 22.16
C ALA A 639 24.06 10.11 21.31
N SER A 640 23.91 8.83 20.96
CA SER A 640 24.82 8.04 20.13
C SER A 640 24.02 7.04 19.31
N LYS A 641 24.67 6.34 18.37
CA LYS A 641 24.01 5.39 17.47
C LYS A 641 23.23 4.33 18.26
N PRO A 642 21.90 4.27 18.15
CA PRO A 642 21.10 3.39 18.99
C PRO A 642 21.07 1.97 18.44
N ASN A 643 20.76 1.03 19.33
CA ASN A 643 20.11 -0.23 18.94
C ASN A 643 18.59 -0.08 19.07
N ALA A 644 17.84 -1.10 18.65
CA ALA A 644 16.39 -1.03 18.60
C ALA A 644 15.72 -0.74 19.95
N LYS A 645 16.20 -1.38 21.02
CA LYS A 645 15.65 -1.19 22.38
C LYS A 645 15.96 0.20 22.93
N ALA A 646 17.16 0.73 22.70
CA ALA A 646 17.52 2.08 23.13
C ALA A 646 16.69 3.15 22.41
N PHE A 647 16.44 2.96 21.11
CA PHE A 647 15.57 3.84 20.33
C PHE A 647 14.13 3.83 20.86
N ALA A 648 13.54 2.64 21.05
CA ALA A 648 12.19 2.50 21.59
C ALA A 648 12.06 3.05 23.02
N GLN A 649 13.06 2.82 23.87
CA GLN A 649 13.05 3.38 25.23
C GLN A 649 13.14 4.91 25.23
N ALA A 650 13.92 5.51 24.32
CA ALA A 650 13.97 6.97 24.18
C ALA A 650 12.62 7.54 23.75
N MET A 651 11.94 6.88 22.80
CA MET A 651 10.57 7.21 22.39
C MET A 651 9.58 7.13 23.56
N LYS A 652 9.59 6.00 24.30
CA LYS A 652 8.74 5.79 25.48
C LYS A 652 8.99 6.82 26.59
N ASN A 653 10.21 7.35 26.68
CA ASN A 653 10.57 8.41 27.62
C ASN A 653 10.26 9.83 27.11
N GLY A 654 9.64 9.98 25.93
CA GLY A 654 9.27 11.29 25.36
C GLY A 654 10.45 12.07 24.76
N ARG A 655 11.62 11.44 24.56
CA ARG A 655 12.84 12.09 24.05
C ARG A 655 12.82 12.22 22.53
N SER A 656 11.73 12.76 22.01
CA SER A 656 11.48 12.80 20.57
C SER A 656 10.49 13.89 20.17
N TYR A 657 10.38 14.14 18.87
CA TYR A 657 9.37 14.98 18.28
C TYR A 657 8.98 14.48 16.89
N ALA A 658 7.73 14.70 16.48
CA ALA A 658 7.24 14.42 15.14
C ALA A 658 7.49 15.63 14.23
N SER A 659 7.81 15.42 12.96
CA SER A 659 8.06 16.50 12.01
C SER A 659 7.69 16.16 10.57
N PHE A 660 7.16 17.16 9.87
CA PHE A 660 6.95 17.19 8.41
C PHE A 660 8.02 18.03 7.68
N GLY A 661 9.05 18.49 8.39
CA GLY A 661 10.15 19.27 7.80
C GLY A 661 11.03 19.94 8.85
N PRO A 662 10.48 20.81 9.72
CA PRO A 662 11.28 21.53 10.70
C PRO A 662 12.08 20.62 11.64
N VAL A 663 13.32 21.01 11.93
CA VAL A 663 14.24 20.32 12.82
C VAL A 663 14.43 21.15 14.09
N ILE A 664 14.37 20.51 15.26
CA ILE A 664 14.42 21.15 16.57
C ILE A 664 15.60 20.58 17.36
N TYR A 665 16.48 21.45 17.85
CA TYR A 665 17.57 21.09 18.75
C TYR A 665 17.40 21.79 20.11
N PRO A 666 16.89 21.09 21.13
CA PRO A 666 16.88 21.57 22.51
C PRO A 666 18.30 21.84 23.04
N LYS A 667 18.48 22.90 23.83
CA LYS A 667 19.81 23.31 24.32
C LYS A 667 20.05 23.10 25.81
N ASN A 668 19.09 23.46 26.65
CA ASN A 668 19.24 23.45 28.10
C ASN A 668 18.17 22.61 28.82
N VAL A 669 17.34 21.92 28.04
CA VAL A 669 16.27 21.02 28.49
C VAL A 669 16.07 19.96 27.42
N MET A 670 15.52 18.80 27.77
CA MET A 670 15.14 17.77 26.80
C MET A 670 13.65 17.48 26.86
N PHE A 671 13.06 17.09 25.73
CA PHE A 671 11.69 16.58 25.70
C PHE A 671 11.58 15.33 26.59
N GLY A 672 10.44 15.19 27.28
CA GLY A 672 10.17 14.15 28.26
C GLY A 672 10.76 14.40 29.65
N ASP A 673 11.73 15.31 29.80
CA ASP A 673 12.28 15.63 31.12
C ASP A 673 11.28 16.46 31.96
N THR A 674 11.45 16.42 33.29
CA THR A 674 10.70 17.27 34.23
C THR A 674 11.57 18.42 34.73
N LEU A 675 11.17 19.64 34.38
CA LEU A 675 11.75 20.88 34.89
C LEU A 675 11.14 21.21 36.26
N LYS A 676 12.00 21.24 37.29
CA LYS A 676 11.60 21.67 38.63
C LYS A 676 11.60 23.19 38.71
N LEU A 677 10.52 23.76 39.25
CA LEU A 677 10.29 25.19 39.34
C LEU A 677 10.11 25.62 40.80
N ALA A 678 10.80 26.69 41.20
CA ALA A 678 10.65 27.31 42.53
C ALA A 678 10.00 28.67 42.38
N ALA A 679 9.10 29.00 43.32
CA ALA A 679 8.41 30.28 43.32
C ALA A 679 9.40 31.46 43.27
N ASN A 680 9.11 32.42 42.38
CA ASN A 680 9.91 33.62 42.12
C ASN A 680 11.31 33.35 41.53
N GLN A 681 11.53 32.20 40.90
CA GLN A 681 12.73 31.89 40.13
C GLN A 681 12.35 31.58 38.69
N SER A 682 12.38 32.60 37.84
CA SER A 682 12.15 32.44 36.40
C SER A 682 13.21 31.53 35.79
N GLN A 683 12.77 30.69 34.86
CA GLN A 683 13.64 29.82 34.07
C GLN A 683 13.27 29.99 32.59
N SER A 684 14.29 29.94 31.73
CA SER A 684 14.07 29.96 30.28
C SER A 684 14.50 28.64 29.66
N ILE A 685 13.78 28.24 28.62
CA ILE A 685 14.10 27.10 27.75
C ILE A 685 14.51 27.61 26.38
N ARG A 686 15.51 26.96 25.77
CA ARG A 686 16.16 27.40 24.53
C ARG A 686 16.24 26.29 23.49
N PHE A 687 16.02 26.67 22.24
CA PHE A 687 16.01 25.75 21.09
C PHE A 687 16.69 26.40 19.90
N ASP A 688 17.46 25.62 19.14
CA ASP A 688 17.82 25.98 17.77
C ASP A 688 16.84 25.31 16.82
N LEU A 689 16.25 26.11 15.93
CA LEU A 689 15.28 25.68 14.94
C LEU A 689 15.90 25.78 13.55
N LEU A 690 15.53 24.84 12.69
CA LEU A 690 15.95 24.82 11.29
C LEU A 690 14.80 24.36 10.39
N SER A 691 14.62 25.00 9.24
CA SER A 691 13.85 24.42 8.13
C SER A 691 14.55 24.77 6.82
N VAL A 692 14.75 23.77 5.96
CA VAL A 692 15.28 24.01 4.61
C VAL A 692 14.31 24.80 3.74
N ASN A 693 13.03 24.87 4.11
CA ASN A 693 12.00 25.66 3.43
C ASN A 693 11.87 27.09 4.00
N GLY A 694 12.68 27.46 5.00
CA GLY A 694 12.55 28.72 5.73
C GLY A 694 11.51 28.64 6.85
N LEU A 695 11.85 29.17 8.02
CA LEU A 695 10.98 29.18 9.20
C LEU A 695 9.93 30.29 9.12
N LYS A 696 8.73 30.05 9.64
CA LYS A 696 7.61 31.00 9.67
C LYS A 696 7.22 31.39 11.10
N SER A 697 7.02 30.41 11.98
CA SER A 697 6.66 30.69 13.37
C SER A 697 7.05 29.54 14.30
N VAL A 698 7.11 29.86 15.59
CA VAL A 698 7.16 28.88 16.67
C VAL A 698 6.19 29.29 17.77
N GLN A 699 5.44 28.30 18.27
CA GLN A 699 4.54 28.45 19.38
C GLN A 699 5.04 27.62 20.56
N LEU A 700 5.02 28.19 21.75
CA LEU A 700 5.07 27.46 23.02
C LEU A 700 3.64 27.26 23.50
N ILE A 701 3.24 26.02 23.71
CA ILE A 701 1.89 25.60 24.11
C ILE A 701 1.99 24.92 25.48
N GLY A 702 0.99 25.10 26.34
CA GLY A 702 0.82 24.35 27.59
C GLY A 702 -0.63 23.99 27.86
N ASN A 703 -0.96 23.69 29.11
CA ASN A 703 -2.29 23.20 29.54
C ASN A 703 -3.47 24.03 29.02
N ASP A 704 -3.35 25.36 29.04
CA ASP A 704 -4.42 26.30 28.68
C ASP A 704 -4.32 26.81 27.23
N GLY A 705 -3.49 26.16 26.39
CA GLY A 705 -3.28 26.53 24.98
C GLY A 705 -1.95 27.27 24.73
N VAL A 706 -1.94 28.17 23.75
CA VAL A 706 -0.72 28.90 23.34
C VAL A 706 -0.29 29.89 24.43
N ILE A 707 0.93 29.71 24.95
CA ILE A 707 1.57 30.59 25.95
C ILE A 707 2.29 31.75 25.26
N SER A 708 3.01 31.46 24.17
CA SER A 708 3.81 32.43 23.44
C SER A 708 3.92 32.01 21.97
N GLU A 709 3.93 32.99 21.08
CA GLU A 709 4.18 32.79 19.65
C GLU A 709 5.24 33.79 19.20
N GLN A 710 6.21 33.32 18.40
CA GLN A 710 7.23 34.14 17.78
C GLN A 710 7.17 33.94 16.27
N THR A 711 7.11 35.05 15.52
CA THR A 711 7.32 35.02 14.07
C THR A 711 8.79 34.84 13.77
N LEU A 712 9.11 33.93 12.86
CA LEU A 712 10.47 33.57 12.48
C LEU A 712 10.73 33.96 11.02
N SER A 713 12.00 34.09 10.66
CA SER A 713 12.44 34.26 9.28
C SER A 713 13.83 33.66 9.10
N GLY A 714 14.12 33.24 7.87
CA GLY A 714 15.37 32.54 7.52
C GLY A 714 15.34 31.04 7.84
N ASP A 715 16.42 30.36 7.49
CA ASP A 715 16.48 28.89 7.54
C ASP A 715 16.89 28.35 8.92
N LYS A 716 17.53 29.17 9.75
CA LYS A 716 18.02 28.79 11.09
C LYS A 716 17.79 29.93 12.09
N VAL A 717 17.16 29.64 13.22
CA VAL A 717 16.90 30.63 14.28
C VAL A 717 17.03 29.99 15.67
N SER A 718 17.72 30.66 16.59
CA SER A 718 17.71 30.29 18.02
C SER A 718 16.60 31.06 18.74
N VAL A 719 15.77 30.35 19.51
CA VAL A 719 14.65 30.92 20.25
C VAL A 719 14.76 30.61 21.74
N ALA A 720 14.18 31.48 22.56
CA ALA A 720 14.07 31.30 24.00
C ALA A 720 12.66 31.65 24.46
N PHE A 721 12.19 30.93 25.48
CA PHE A 721 10.91 31.18 26.14
C PHE A 721 11.08 31.16 27.65
N GLU A 722 10.40 32.05 28.34
CA GLU A 722 10.19 31.94 29.79
C GLU A 722 9.12 30.88 30.06
N VAL A 723 9.38 29.97 31.00
CA VAL A 723 8.41 28.92 31.37
C VAL A 723 7.40 29.42 32.40
N PRO A 724 6.12 29.02 32.29
CA PRO A 724 5.11 29.32 33.31
C PRO A 724 5.53 28.83 34.69
N GLN A 725 5.23 29.60 35.74
CA GLN A 725 5.49 29.24 37.14
C GLN A 725 4.35 28.37 37.71
N THR A 726 4.01 27.30 37.00
CA THR A 726 2.93 26.37 37.34
C THR A 726 3.35 24.94 37.03
N SER A 727 2.72 23.96 37.70
CA SER A 727 2.87 22.55 37.31
C SER A 727 2.02 22.26 36.07
N GLY A 728 2.48 21.36 35.22
CA GLY A 728 1.81 21.03 33.96
C GLY A 728 2.82 20.57 32.91
N TRP A 729 2.65 21.03 31.68
CA TRP A 729 3.57 20.73 30.58
C TRP A 729 3.70 21.92 29.63
N VAL A 730 4.82 21.95 28.90
CA VAL A 730 4.99 22.83 27.73
C VAL A 730 5.50 22.05 26.52
N SER A 731 5.09 22.44 25.32
CA SER A 731 5.50 21.83 24.05
C SER A 731 5.63 22.89 22.96
N LEU A 732 6.43 22.60 21.94
CA LEU A 732 6.64 23.42 20.76
C LEU A 732 5.80 22.96 19.57
N VAL A 733 5.28 23.93 18.83
CA VAL A 733 4.86 23.77 17.43
C VAL A 733 5.70 24.71 16.58
N VAL A 734 6.49 24.16 15.66
CA VAL A 734 7.32 24.95 14.73
C VAL A 734 6.74 24.81 13.34
N GLU A 735 6.47 25.93 12.67
CA GLU A 735 5.91 25.95 11.31
C GLU A 735 6.91 26.59 10.33
N ASP A 736 7.04 25.99 9.15
CA ASP A 736 7.82 26.54 8.04
C ASP A 736 6.94 27.30 7.02
N THR A 737 7.57 27.92 6.01
CA THR A 737 6.83 28.69 5.00
C THR A 737 5.98 27.83 4.04
N LYS A 738 6.15 26.50 4.08
CA LYS A 738 5.33 25.51 3.35
C LYS A 738 4.21 24.94 4.19
N THR A 739 3.95 25.52 5.37
CA THR A 739 2.94 25.07 6.35
C THR A 739 3.25 23.71 6.97
N HIS A 740 4.45 23.15 6.73
CA HIS A 740 4.89 21.94 7.41
C HIS A 740 5.18 22.26 8.87
N LYS A 741 4.82 21.32 9.76
CA LYS A 741 4.93 21.50 11.20
C LYS A 741 5.82 20.44 11.84
N ALA A 742 6.45 20.82 12.95
CA ALA A 742 7.01 19.89 13.91
C ALA A 742 6.28 20.03 15.25
N PHE A 743 5.98 18.90 15.89
CA PHE A 743 5.26 18.79 17.16
C PHE A 743 6.16 18.08 18.16
N SER A 744 6.62 18.78 19.20
CA SER A 744 7.44 18.15 20.22
C SER A 744 6.62 17.37 21.25
N ASN A 745 7.22 16.34 21.83
CA ASN A 745 6.74 15.81 23.10
C ASN A 745 6.95 16.84 24.22
N PRO A 746 6.20 16.74 25.33
CA PRO A 746 6.18 17.79 26.34
C PRO A 746 7.48 17.80 27.14
N ILE A 747 7.80 18.97 27.66
CA ILE A 747 8.64 19.16 28.83
C ILE A 747 7.69 19.31 30.02
N TRP A 748 7.84 18.47 31.02
CA TRP A 748 6.98 18.51 32.20
C TRP A 748 7.43 19.61 33.16
N LEU A 749 6.48 20.34 33.72
CA LEU A 749 6.73 21.38 34.71
C LEU A 749 6.24 20.90 36.08
N LYS A 750 7.09 21.03 37.09
CA LYS A 750 6.74 20.67 38.47
C LYS A 750 7.16 21.76 39.45
N MET A 751 6.19 22.40 40.08
CA MET A 751 6.46 23.25 41.23
C MET A 751 7.00 22.40 42.39
N VAL A 752 8.08 22.87 43.00
CA VAL A 752 8.70 22.26 44.18
C VAL A 752 8.90 23.32 45.25
N ASP A 753 8.83 22.91 46.52
CA ASP A 753 9.18 23.78 47.63
C ASP A 753 10.65 24.17 47.55
N LYS A 754 10.96 25.42 47.92
CA LYS A 754 12.31 26.02 47.79
C LYS A 754 13.41 25.24 48.54
N ASN A 755 13.02 24.39 49.49
CA ASN A 755 13.92 23.54 50.30
C ASN A 755 14.27 22.19 49.63
N ILE A 756 13.71 21.89 48.45
CA ILE A 756 13.87 20.61 47.72
C ILE A 756 14.65 20.80 46.40
N PHE A 757 15.22 22.00 46.20
CA PHE A 757 15.97 22.36 44.99
C PHE A 757 17.38 21.80 44.95
#